data_AF-A0A929FTJ4-F1
#
_entry.id   AF-A0A929FTJ4-F1
#
_cell.length_a   1.000
_cell.length_b   1.000
_cell.length_c   1.000
_cell.angle_alpha   90.00
_cell.angle_beta   90.00
_cell.angle_gamma   90.00
#
_symmetry.space_group_name_H-M   'P 1'
#
loop_
_entity.id
_entity.type
_entity.pdbx_description
1 polymer ?
#
loop_
_entity_poly.entity_id
_entity_poly.type
_entity_poly.pdbx_seq_one_letter_code
_entity_poly.pdbx_strand_id
1 'polypeptide(L)'
;MTNSSVSSIEELNVAIQSYNPFSSAAIDNVQSVWGKGFPDLATLNAHASQKVLEVIKQVKTSPESKDKVATLVVTADVGSGKTQLISRLRRRLIGDGSALFVYANAAKYGNLDLLRYQFLQSLVENLARVGSQGVTQWQEVAAALANASNATGQKTPAATLVKNFDRAYAKALQNNHNLIKKLSVQILKSKPDADPYILRAILWTLSEMYAPYAVEWLAGNELDQETADSMGLPTNASKTAQDEEAEALGNLQQILRLISDHKPVLICFDELEGQGVLSTDGFTKTQVIARLVKDLYDNLEQSGIGKGVVILTVMFESTWRGQIKGTGSGMDMGGGVLDRMSTATQGNPISLERLNSQSMVDLVALWLREQLYEPRNLTPHNSTYPFREDELREVGKGKLTVREALNWCAENFDIGGNDDNPEEKFEKALKAANEADMGDYLEDNDLIANALYFGFENLIGEVLEGETETGQKLKQVTLDKIETVGDWVRFKVSGKESNKSFTIGVSVIQQKNAASVGAGLKRLTDYKRFGLTRGCLVRSKNKKINKNSQAYKRLEKLTSKNMGGEWAYLEAEQIRPLINLYTVYQNGESYQLTQEQVVEFSKPQILENPLLREILSDPSGEIDEETIEDEEMFGALFEESSTDDTADNEELDDLFAVEDNE
;
A
#
# COMPACT_ATOMS: atom_id res chain seq x y z
N MET A 1 -10.29 -42.31 2.94
CA MET A 1 -8.85 -42.51 3.16
C MET A 1 -8.18 -42.62 1.81
N THR A 2 -7.71 -41.50 1.27
CA THR A 2 -6.91 -41.45 0.04
C THR A 2 -5.45 -41.38 0.46
N ASN A 3 -4.69 -42.45 0.26
CA ASN A 3 -3.24 -42.44 0.42
C ASN A 3 -2.68 -41.41 -0.57
N SER A 4 -2.28 -40.23 -0.11
CA SER A 4 -1.42 -39.35 -0.91
C SER A 4 -0.09 -40.10 -1.03
N SER A 5 0.21 -40.55 -2.25
CA SER A 5 1.50 -41.17 -2.54
C SER A 5 2.57 -40.10 -2.40
N VAL A 6 3.55 -40.34 -1.54
CA VAL A 6 4.73 -39.48 -1.38
C VAL A 6 5.38 -39.26 -2.75
N SER A 7 5.74 -38.02 -3.07
CA SER A 7 6.40 -37.67 -4.33
C SER A 7 7.77 -38.37 -4.43
N SER A 8 8.25 -38.59 -5.65
CA SER A 8 9.57 -39.19 -5.86
C SER A 8 10.68 -38.25 -5.38
N ILE A 9 11.83 -38.81 -5.00
CA ILE A 9 12.99 -38.01 -4.55
C ILE A 9 13.48 -37.11 -5.69
N GLU A 10 13.38 -37.57 -6.94
CA GLU A 10 13.73 -36.82 -8.13
C GLU A 10 12.84 -35.58 -8.32
N GLU A 11 11.51 -35.72 -8.19
CA GLU A 11 10.58 -34.58 -8.29
C GLU A 11 10.80 -33.54 -7.18
N LEU A 12 11.05 -34.00 -5.95
CA LEU A 12 11.36 -33.12 -4.82
C LEU A 12 12.68 -32.39 -5.05
N ASN A 13 13.70 -33.09 -5.57
CA ASN A 13 15.01 -32.50 -5.83
C ASN A 13 14.95 -31.45 -6.93
N VAL A 14 14.23 -31.71 -8.01
CA VAL A 14 14.00 -30.74 -9.08
C VAL A 14 13.30 -29.49 -8.52
N ALA A 15 12.29 -29.65 -7.67
CA ALA A 15 11.59 -28.51 -7.07
C ALA A 15 12.53 -27.65 -6.21
N ILE A 16 13.31 -28.28 -5.33
CA ILE A 16 14.28 -27.59 -4.46
C ILE A 16 15.37 -26.88 -5.29
N GLN A 17 15.92 -27.53 -6.31
CA GLN A 17 16.92 -26.92 -7.20
C GLN A 17 16.33 -25.79 -8.05
N SER A 18 15.04 -25.83 -8.34
CA SER A 18 14.37 -24.80 -9.16
C SER A 18 14.00 -23.54 -8.40
N TYR A 19 13.81 -23.61 -7.08
CA TYR A 19 13.26 -22.51 -6.30
C TYR A 19 13.64 -22.60 -4.82
N ASN A 20 14.35 -21.59 -4.30
CA ASN A 20 14.64 -21.43 -2.88
C ASN A 20 13.56 -20.57 -2.19
N PRO A 21 12.65 -21.17 -1.39
CA PRO A 21 11.58 -20.44 -0.74
C PRO A 21 12.05 -19.52 0.41
N PHE A 22 13.32 -19.61 0.80
CA PHE A 22 13.93 -18.82 1.88
C PHE A 22 14.76 -17.62 1.38
N SER A 23 14.93 -17.46 0.07
CA SER A 23 15.69 -16.35 -0.52
C SER A 23 15.15 -14.96 -0.12
N SER A 24 16.02 -13.95 -0.03
CA SER A 24 15.64 -12.56 0.28
C SER A 24 14.59 -12.03 -0.69
N ALA A 25 14.69 -12.37 -1.98
CA ALA A 25 13.68 -12.02 -2.99
C ALA A 25 12.28 -12.56 -2.65
N ALA A 26 12.21 -13.80 -2.18
CA ALA A 26 10.96 -14.42 -1.72
C ALA A 26 10.46 -13.82 -0.39
N ILE A 27 11.35 -13.26 0.42
CA ILE A 27 11.03 -12.61 1.71
C ILE A 27 10.59 -11.15 1.50
N ASP A 28 11.23 -10.41 0.59
CA ASP A 28 11.03 -8.97 0.38
C ASP A 28 9.78 -8.66 -0.48
N ASN A 29 9.42 -9.53 -1.43
CA ASN A 29 8.18 -9.44 -2.21
C ASN A 29 6.87 -9.57 -1.37
N VAL A 30 6.99 -9.81 -0.06
CA VAL A 30 5.87 -10.18 0.84
C VAL A 30 5.61 -9.11 1.93
N GLN A 31 6.36 -8.00 1.94
CA GLN A 31 6.40 -7.03 3.05
C GLN A 31 5.17 -6.11 3.25
N SER A 32 4.01 -6.39 2.65
CA SER A 32 2.82 -5.60 2.92
C SER A 32 1.95 -6.24 4.00
N VAL A 33 1.70 -5.52 5.10
CA VAL A 33 0.67 -5.89 6.10
C VAL A 33 -0.67 -6.12 5.43
N TRP A 34 -0.98 -5.42 4.33
CA TRP A 34 -2.23 -5.57 3.58
C TRP A 34 -2.16 -6.61 2.45
N GLY A 35 -0.99 -7.13 2.10
CA GLY A 35 -0.79 -8.16 1.08
C GLY A 35 -1.14 -9.58 1.55
N LYS A 36 -0.72 -10.56 0.73
CA LYS A 36 -0.86 -12.02 0.99
C LYS A 36 -0.20 -12.42 2.32
N GLY A 37 0.88 -11.72 2.71
CA GLY A 37 1.61 -11.91 3.96
C GLY A 37 2.43 -13.20 4.00
N PHE A 38 3.28 -13.35 5.03
CA PHE A 38 4.11 -14.55 5.22
C PHE A 38 3.29 -15.72 5.77
N PRO A 39 3.72 -16.98 5.53
CA PRO A 39 3.32 -18.11 6.34
C PRO A 39 3.42 -17.76 7.82
N ASP A 40 2.34 -17.96 8.56
CA ASP A 40 2.25 -17.52 9.95
C ASP A 40 2.28 -18.70 10.90
N LEU A 41 3.40 -18.83 11.61
CA LEU A 41 3.53 -19.80 12.66
C LEU A 41 2.70 -19.35 13.88
N ALA A 42 1.42 -19.72 13.89
CA ALA A 42 0.44 -19.27 14.88
C ALA A 42 0.85 -19.55 16.34
N THR A 43 1.67 -20.58 16.57
CA THR A 43 2.21 -20.94 17.89
C THR A 43 3.27 -19.96 18.38
N LEU A 44 4.09 -19.42 17.47
CA LEU A 44 5.10 -18.42 17.81
C LEU A 44 4.42 -17.11 18.19
N ASN A 45 4.78 -16.57 19.36
CA ASN A 45 4.21 -15.33 19.89
C ASN A 45 2.68 -15.34 20.04
N ALA A 46 2.07 -16.51 20.21
CA ALA A 46 0.64 -16.67 20.40
C ALA A 46 0.13 -15.83 21.59
N HIS A 47 0.91 -15.77 22.68
CA HIS A 47 0.60 -14.97 23.89
C HIS A 47 0.41 -13.49 23.57
N ALA A 48 1.23 -12.92 22.69
CA ALA A 48 1.14 -11.51 22.31
C ALA A 48 -0.13 -11.23 21.51
N SER A 49 -0.41 -12.04 20.47
CA SER A 49 -1.65 -11.91 19.70
C SER A 49 -2.90 -12.12 20.55
N GLN A 50 -2.88 -13.13 21.42
CA GLN A 50 -4.00 -13.45 22.29
C GLN A 50 -4.29 -12.32 23.28
N LYS A 51 -3.24 -11.71 23.85
CA LYS A 51 -3.40 -10.56 24.76
C LYS A 51 -4.04 -9.36 24.07
N VAL A 52 -3.66 -9.06 22.81
CA VAL A 52 -4.29 -7.97 22.04
C VAL A 52 -5.77 -8.27 21.81
N LEU A 53 -6.11 -9.50 21.40
CA LEU A 53 -7.50 -9.90 21.18
C LEU A 53 -8.35 -9.88 22.46
N GLU A 54 -7.76 -10.25 23.60
CA GLU A 54 -8.41 -10.13 24.92
C GLU A 54 -8.73 -8.68 25.27
N VAL A 55 -7.80 -7.76 25.01
CA VAL A 55 -8.00 -6.32 25.25
C VAL A 55 -9.07 -5.76 24.31
N ILE A 56 -9.09 -6.17 23.03
CA ILE A 56 -10.18 -5.79 22.11
C ILE A 56 -11.54 -6.27 22.65
N LYS A 57 -11.61 -7.50 23.16
CA LYS A 57 -12.83 -8.01 23.77
C LYS A 57 -13.21 -7.19 25.03
N GLN A 58 -12.23 -6.84 25.86
CA GLN A 58 -12.44 -6.06 27.07
C GLN A 58 -13.03 -4.67 26.75
N VAL A 59 -12.44 -3.90 25.84
CA VAL A 59 -12.96 -2.55 25.50
C VAL A 59 -14.35 -2.63 24.87
N LYS A 60 -14.60 -3.68 24.08
CA LYS A 60 -15.92 -3.94 23.46
C LYS A 60 -17.01 -4.18 24.48
N THR A 61 -16.73 -4.96 25.52
CA THR A 61 -17.75 -5.38 26.49
C THR A 61 -17.77 -4.56 27.76
N SER A 62 -16.76 -3.70 28.01
CA SER A 62 -16.73 -2.93 29.26
C SER A 62 -17.92 -1.98 29.35
N PRO A 63 -18.65 -1.97 30.48
CA PRO A 63 -19.69 -0.99 30.74
C PRO A 63 -19.10 0.36 31.20
N GLU A 64 -17.84 0.38 31.63
CA GLU A 64 -17.19 1.57 32.14
C GLU A 64 -16.54 2.36 31.00
N SER A 65 -16.90 3.64 30.93
CA SER A 65 -16.32 4.64 30.03
C SER A 65 -14.78 4.57 30.00
N LYS A 66 -14.16 4.53 31.19
CA LYS A 66 -12.70 4.57 31.35
C LYS A 66 -11.92 3.41 30.75
N ASP A 67 -12.60 2.30 30.49
CA ASP A 67 -11.99 1.10 29.91
C ASP A 67 -12.23 1.01 28.40
N LYS A 68 -12.79 2.05 27.76
CA LYS A 68 -13.07 2.07 26.33
C LYS A 68 -11.85 2.40 25.47
N VAL A 69 -10.79 2.96 26.06
CA VAL A 69 -9.54 3.20 25.37
C VAL A 69 -8.43 2.45 26.08
N ALA A 70 -7.72 1.59 25.36
CA ALA A 70 -6.64 0.78 25.92
C ALA A 70 -5.39 0.90 25.06
N THR A 71 -4.22 0.92 25.71
CA THR A 71 -2.93 0.97 25.02
C THR A 71 -2.07 -0.23 25.39
N LEU A 72 -1.31 -0.71 24.42
CA LEU A 72 -0.42 -1.86 24.52
C LEU A 72 0.91 -1.53 23.86
N VAL A 73 2.00 -1.91 24.51
CA VAL A 73 3.32 -1.91 23.89
C VAL A 73 3.79 -3.34 23.68
N VAL A 74 4.31 -3.63 22.49
CA VAL A 74 5.04 -4.86 22.20
C VAL A 74 6.49 -4.51 21.91
N THR A 75 7.42 -5.20 22.58
CA THR A 75 8.86 -5.01 22.37
C THR A 75 9.49 -6.24 21.72
N ALA A 76 10.33 -6.03 20.71
CA ALA A 76 11.06 -7.13 20.08
C ALA A 76 12.28 -6.67 19.29
N ASP A 77 13.29 -7.53 19.19
CA ASP A 77 14.45 -7.32 18.33
C ASP A 77 14.07 -7.21 16.84
N VAL A 78 15.02 -6.71 16.04
CA VAL A 78 14.92 -6.69 14.58
C VAL A 78 14.69 -8.12 14.07
N GLY A 79 13.73 -8.32 13.17
CA GLY A 79 13.48 -9.64 12.59
C GLY A 79 12.70 -10.63 13.45
N SER A 80 12.24 -10.26 14.65
CA SER A 80 11.45 -11.16 15.53
C SER A 80 9.97 -11.32 15.16
N GLY A 81 9.50 -10.69 14.07
CA GLY A 81 8.11 -10.84 13.59
C GLY A 81 7.10 -9.81 14.11
N LYS A 82 7.54 -8.57 14.40
CA LYS A 82 6.65 -7.43 14.77
C LYS A 82 5.53 -7.19 13.75
N THR A 83 5.90 -6.96 12.50
CA THR A 83 4.97 -6.76 11.38
C THR A 83 4.13 -8.00 11.11
N GLN A 84 4.69 -9.20 11.35
CA GLN A 84 3.95 -10.46 11.21
C GLN A 84 2.85 -10.62 12.28
N LEU A 85 3.11 -10.23 13.52
CA LEU A 85 2.10 -10.16 14.57
C LEU A 85 0.94 -9.24 14.15
N ILE A 86 1.25 -8.07 13.60
CA ILE A 86 0.24 -7.13 13.10
C ILE A 86 -0.55 -7.74 11.94
N SER A 87 0.11 -8.40 10.98
CA SER A 87 -0.55 -9.08 9.86
C SER A 87 -1.47 -10.22 10.32
N ARG A 88 -1.05 -10.99 11.34
CA ARG A 88 -1.90 -12.00 12.01
C ARG A 88 -3.16 -11.37 12.61
N LEU A 89 -2.99 -10.28 13.35
CA LEU A 89 -4.12 -9.56 13.96
C LEU A 89 -5.07 -9.06 12.87
N ARG A 90 -4.58 -8.36 11.85
CA ARG A 90 -5.38 -7.93 10.69
C ARG A 90 -6.21 -9.07 10.11
N ARG A 91 -5.57 -10.17 9.72
CA ARG A 91 -6.27 -11.31 9.07
C ARG A 91 -7.37 -11.87 9.96
N ARG A 92 -7.12 -11.96 11.27
CA ARG A 92 -8.13 -12.42 12.22
C ARG A 92 -9.29 -11.43 12.33
N LEU A 93 -9.01 -10.15 12.53
CA LEU A 93 -10.04 -9.11 12.72
C LEU A 93 -10.91 -8.91 11.47
N ILE A 94 -10.31 -8.96 10.27
CA ILE A 94 -11.04 -8.92 9.01
C ILE A 94 -11.84 -10.21 8.83
N GLY A 95 -11.24 -11.38 9.10
CA GLY A 95 -11.89 -12.67 8.91
C GLY A 95 -13.11 -12.91 9.81
N ASP A 96 -13.08 -12.45 11.05
CA ASP A 96 -14.20 -12.61 12.00
C ASP A 96 -15.03 -11.34 12.23
N GLY A 97 -14.63 -10.21 11.66
CA GLY A 97 -15.30 -8.92 11.81
C GLY A 97 -15.32 -8.37 13.24
N SER A 98 -14.40 -8.81 14.10
CA SER A 98 -14.40 -8.46 15.53
C SER A 98 -14.03 -7.00 15.83
N ALA A 99 -13.23 -6.36 14.96
CA ALA A 99 -12.82 -4.96 15.06
C ALA A 99 -12.49 -4.36 13.68
N LEU A 100 -12.51 -3.03 13.59
CA LEU A 100 -11.86 -2.27 12.50
C LEU A 100 -10.35 -2.28 12.71
N PHE A 101 -9.59 -2.27 11.62
CA PHE A 101 -8.14 -2.38 11.64
C PHE A 101 -7.46 -1.22 10.91
N VAL A 102 -6.47 -0.61 11.58
CA VAL A 102 -5.69 0.53 11.10
C VAL A 102 -4.20 0.22 11.30
N TYR A 103 -3.44 0.24 10.21
CA TYR A 103 -1.98 0.08 10.23
C TYR A 103 -1.28 1.40 9.93
N ALA A 104 -0.67 1.98 10.96
CA ALA A 104 0.13 3.19 10.90
C ALA A 104 1.61 2.83 10.76
N ASN A 105 2.09 2.77 9.51
CA ASN A 105 3.52 2.62 9.23
C ASN A 105 4.22 3.96 9.48
N ALA A 106 4.98 4.04 10.57
CA ALA A 106 5.67 5.26 10.96
C ALA A 106 6.86 5.61 10.06
N ALA A 107 7.39 4.68 9.28
CA ALA A 107 8.45 4.99 8.30
C ALA A 107 7.96 5.97 7.22
N LYS A 108 6.66 5.98 6.90
CA LYS A 108 6.05 6.93 5.95
C LYS A 108 5.94 8.36 6.49
N TYR A 109 6.09 8.57 7.80
CA TYR A 109 6.02 9.90 8.40
C TYR A 109 7.34 10.63 8.20
N GLY A 110 7.37 11.48 7.16
CA GLY A 110 8.54 12.26 6.75
C GLY A 110 8.69 13.60 7.48
N ASN A 111 7.60 14.19 7.98
CA ASN A 111 7.63 15.47 8.71
C ASN A 111 6.95 15.30 10.07
N LEU A 112 7.75 15.28 11.14
CA LEU A 112 7.25 15.05 12.50
C LEU A 112 6.44 16.21 13.05
N ASP A 113 6.56 17.41 12.47
CA ASP A 113 5.75 18.57 12.86
C ASP A 113 4.33 18.52 12.24
N LEU A 114 4.09 17.60 11.30
CA LEU A 114 2.79 17.31 10.68
C LEU A 114 2.29 15.90 11.03
N LEU A 115 2.74 15.33 12.15
CA LEU A 115 2.48 13.93 12.48
C LEU A 115 0.98 13.65 12.63
N ARG A 116 0.20 14.56 13.24
CA ARG A 116 -1.24 14.34 13.46
C ARG A 116 -1.97 14.31 12.13
N TYR A 117 -1.64 15.22 11.21
CA TYR A 117 -2.18 15.24 9.86
C TYR A 117 -1.78 14.00 9.06
N GLN A 118 -0.50 13.61 9.08
CA GLN A 118 -0.03 12.38 8.41
C GLN A 118 -0.69 11.11 8.98
N PHE A 119 -0.96 11.08 10.29
CA PHE A 119 -1.69 9.98 10.91
C PHE A 119 -3.18 10.00 10.55
N LEU A 120 -3.82 11.17 10.42
CA LEU A 120 -5.19 11.30 9.92
C LEU A 120 -5.31 10.69 8.51
N GLN A 121 -4.41 11.05 7.61
CA GLN A 121 -4.35 10.47 6.26
C GLN A 121 -4.21 8.94 6.34
N SER A 122 -3.27 8.45 7.15
CA SER A 122 -3.08 7.01 7.33
C SER A 122 -4.31 6.30 7.90
N LEU A 123 -5.00 6.89 8.88
CA LEU A 123 -6.24 6.37 9.44
C LEU A 123 -7.31 6.20 8.34
N VAL A 124 -7.51 7.26 7.56
CA VAL A 124 -8.55 7.34 6.53
C VAL A 124 -8.27 6.38 5.37
N GLU A 125 -7.01 6.32 4.91
CA GLU A 125 -6.57 5.37 3.87
C GLU A 125 -6.73 3.91 4.30
N ASN A 126 -6.42 3.58 5.57
CA ASN A 126 -6.58 2.21 6.07
C ASN A 126 -8.07 1.81 6.18
N LEU A 127 -8.96 2.75 6.51
CA LEU A 127 -10.40 2.49 6.54
C LEU A 127 -11.01 2.37 5.12
N ALA A 128 -10.33 2.88 4.09
CA ALA A 128 -10.70 2.63 2.69
C ALA A 128 -10.31 1.22 2.20
N ARG A 129 -9.64 0.40 3.02
CA ARG A 129 -9.35 -1.02 2.69
C ARG A 129 -10.58 -1.89 2.91
N VAL A 130 -10.64 -3.02 2.19
CA VAL A 130 -11.71 -4.03 2.32
C VAL A 130 -11.75 -4.58 3.75
N GLY A 131 -12.94 -4.57 4.34
CA GLY A 131 -13.23 -5.11 5.66
C GLY A 131 -13.83 -6.53 5.62
N SER A 132 -14.39 -6.92 6.75
CA SER A 132 -15.04 -8.22 7.00
C SER A 132 -16.30 -8.50 6.16
N GLN A 133 -16.95 -7.48 5.60
CA GLN A 133 -18.20 -7.62 4.85
C GLN A 133 -17.99 -7.56 3.32
N GLY A 134 -16.75 -7.67 2.84
CA GLY A 134 -16.43 -7.65 1.41
C GLY A 134 -16.51 -6.26 0.75
N VAL A 135 -16.88 -5.22 1.51
CA VAL A 135 -16.82 -3.81 1.14
C VAL A 135 -15.73 -3.10 1.96
N THR A 136 -15.43 -1.84 1.67
CA THR A 136 -14.45 -1.07 2.47
C THR A 136 -14.90 -0.92 3.92
N GLN A 137 -13.97 -0.76 4.86
CA GLN A 137 -14.32 -0.52 6.27
C GLN A 137 -15.12 0.78 6.44
N TRP A 138 -14.87 1.80 5.62
CA TRP A 138 -15.70 3.00 5.55
C TRP A 138 -17.15 2.67 5.20
N GLN A 139 -17.37 1.88 4.16
CA GLN A 139 -18.71 1.45 3.74
C GLN A 139 -19.39 0.60 4.83
N GLU A 140 -18.66 -0.25 5.56
CA GLU A 140 -19.23 -0.98 6.71
C GLU A 140 -19.76 -0.04 7.79
N VAL A 141 -18.97 1.00 8.12
CA VAL A 141 -19.35 2.00 9.12
C VAL A 141 -20.55 2.81 8.62
N ALA A 142 -20.50 3.31 7.39
CA ALA A 142 -21.57 4.10 6.80
C ALA A 142 -22.89 3.31 6.70
N ALA A 143 -22.81 2.04 6.28
CA ALA A 143 -23.95 1.12 6.26
C ALA A 143 -24.52 0.89 7.66
N ALA A 144 -23.67 0.76 8.67
CA ALA A 144 -24.13 0.59 10.05
C ALA A 144 -24.80 1.86 10.61
N LEU A 145 -24.27 3.05 10.26
CA LEU A 145 -24.87 4.32 10.60
C LEU A 145 -26.25 4.46 9.94
N ALA A 146 -26.37 4.15 8.65
CA ALA A 146 -27.63 4.16 7.92
C ALA A 146 -28.65 3.16 8.48
N ASN A 147 -28.22 1.93 8.77
CA ASN A 147 -29.07 0.91 9.40
C ASN A 147 -29.53 1.33 10.81
N ALA A 148 -28.70 2.05 11.58
CA ALA A 148 -29.09 2.54 12.90
C ALA A 148 -30.18 3.63 12.82
N SER A 149 -30.27 4.36 11.70
CA SER A 149 -31.36 5.30 11.44
C SER A 149 -32.62 4.67 10.84
N ASN A 150 -32.60 3.38 10.48
CA ASN A 150 -33.75 2.70 9.90
C ASN A 150 -34.87 2.50 10.93
N ALA A 151 -36.02 3.13 10.70
CA ALA A 151 -37.19 3.07 11.59
C ALA A 151 -37.79 1.65 11.72
N THR A 152 -37.61 0.79 10.71
CA THR A 152 -38.11 -0.59 10.72
C THR A 152 -37.27 -1.53 11.59
N GLY A 153 -36.04 -1.13 11.95
CA GLY A 153 -35.08 -1.94 12.69
C GLY A 153 -34.47 -3.11 11.89
N GLN A 154 -34.87 -3.29 10.63
CA GLN A 154 -34.29 -4.30 9.75
C GLN A 154 -32.88 -3.88 9.33
N LYS A 155 -31.93 -4.81 9.41
CA LYS A 155 -30.53 -4.57 9.03
C LYS A 155 -30.29 -5.09 7.63
N THR A 156 -29.94 -4.18 6.72
CA THR A 156 -29.52 -4.52 5.36
C THR A 156 -28.00 -4.70 5.31
N PRO A 157 -27.47 -5.75 4.66
CA PRO A 157 -26.03 -5.96 4.52
C PRO A 157 -25.34 -4.76 3.87
N ALA A 158 -24.10 -4.46 4.28
CA ALA A 158 -23.37 -3.30 3.76
C ALA A 158 -23.18 -3.34 2.23
N ALA A 159 -22.86 -4.50 1.66
CA ALA A 159 -22.73 -4.69 0.21
C ALA A 159 -24.02 -4.36 -0.56
N THR A 160 -25.18 -4.73 0.00
CA THR A 160 -26.48 -4.41 -0.60
C THR A 160 -26.76 -2.90 -0.55
N LEU A 161 -26.45 -2.26 0.59
CA LEU A 161 -26.61 -0.81 0.72
C LEU A 161 -25.73 -0.05 -0.26
N VAL A 162 -24.45 -0.43 -0.41
CA VAL A 162 -23.53 0.19 -1.38
C VAL A 162 -24.07 0.05 -2.80
N LYS A 163 -24.44 -1.17 -3.22
CA LYS A 163 -25.00 -1.45 -4.55
C LYS A 163 -26.24 -0.62 -4.85
N ASN A 164 -27.11 -0.42 -3.85
CA ASN A 164 -28.38 0.28 -4.02
C ASN A 164 -28.26 1.81 -3.86
N PHE A 165 -27.17 2.30 -3.26
CA PHE A 165 -27.09 3.68 -2.77
C PHE A 165 -27.26 4.72 -3.88
N ASP A 166 -26.49 4.60 -4.97
CA ASP A 166 -26.51 5.60 -6.04
C ASP A 166 -27.85 5.64 -6.77
N ARG A 167 -28.50 4.48 -6.96
CA ARG A 167 -29.86 4.37 -7.50
C ARG A 167 -30.89 5.05 -6.59
N ALA A 168 -30.83 4.77 -5.28
CA ALA A 168 -31.73 5.37 -4.30
C ALA A 168 -31.51 6.88 -4.18
N TYR A 169 -30.26 7.33 -4.21
CA TYR A 169 -29.91 8.74 -4.18
C TYR A 169 -30.43 9.48 -5.43
N ALA A 170 -30.22 8.94 -6.63
CA ALA A 170 -30.71 9.53 -7.87
C ALA A 170 -32.24 9.63 -7.89
N LYS A 171 -32.96 8.60 -7.42
CA LYS A 171 -34.42 8.62 -7.30
C LYS A 171 -34.91 9.66 -6.27
N ALA A 172 -34.24 9.76 -5.12
CA ALA A 172 -34.56 10.79 -4.13
C ALA A 172 -34.36 12.20 -4.70
N LEU A 173 -33.29 12.41 -5.46
CA LEU A 173 -33.01 13.71 -6.09
C LEU A 173 -34.05 14.08 -7.15
N GLN A 174 -34.54 13.11 -7.95
CA GLN A 174 -35.65 13.32 -8.90
C GLN A 174 -36.95 13.76 -8.20
N ASN A 175 -37.12 13.39 -6.93
CA ASN A 175 -38.24 13.80 -6.09
C ASN A 175 -37.93 15.07 -5.26
N ASN A 176 -36.87 15.83 -5.61
CA ASN A 176 -36.38 17.02 -4.89
C ASN A 176 -35.96 16.77 -3.43
N HIS A 177 -35.58 15.53 -3.09
CA HIS A 177 -35.14 15.16 -1.75
C HIS A 177 -33.65 14.83 -1.71
N ASN A 178 -33.00 15.15 -0.58
CA ASN A 178 -31.59 14.84 -0.36
C ASN A 178 -31.45 13.72 0.68
N LEU A 179 -31.21 12.50 0.20
CA LEU A 179 -31.09 11.29 1.02
C LEU A 179 -29.98 11.41 2.08
N ILE A 180 -28.82 11.96 1.71
CA ILE A 180 -27.71 12.20 2.64
C ILE A 180 -28.12 13.14 3.77
N LYS A 181 -28.83 14.23 3.45
CA LYS A 181 -29.34 15.18 4.46
C LYS A 181 -30.33 14.49 5.41
N LYS A 182 -31.25 13.68 4.88
CA LYS A 182 -32.25 12.92 5.65
C LYS A 182 -31.59 11.94 6.62
N LEU A 183 -30.65 11.11 6.13
CA LEU A 183 -29.87 10.20 6.96
C LEU A 183 -29.05 10.96 8.02
N SER A 184 -28.38 12.03 7.63
CA SER A 184 -27.59 12.86 8.55
C SER A 184 -28.45 13.39 9.71
N VAL A 185 -29.63 13.95 9.42
CA VAL A 185 -30.58 14.45 10.44
C VAL A 185 -31.04 13.33 11.37
N GLN A 186 -31.37 12.14 10.83
CA GLN A 186 -31.80 11.01 11.66
C GLN A 186 -30.67 10.52 12.59
N ILE A 187 -29.44 10.44 12.09
CA ILE A 187 -28.30 9.99 12.89
C ILE A 187 -27.95 11.03 13.97
N LEU A 188 -27.95 12.33 13.63
CA LEU A 188 -27.68 13.42 14.58
C LEU A 188 -28.70 13.49 15.72
N LYS A 189 -29.95 13.06 15.52
CA LYS A 189 -30.92 12.91 16.62
C LYS A 189 -30.44 11.91 17.69
N SER A 190 -29.73 10.85 17.27
CA SER A 190 -29.16 9.84 18.18
C SER A 190 -27.76 10.20 18.67
N LYS A 191 -27.05 11.06 17.94
CA LYS A 191 -25.66 11.48 18.20
C LYS A 191 -25.52 12.99 18.01
N PRO A 192 -26.02 13.81 18.94
CA PRO A 192 -26.07 15.26 18.78
C PRO A 192 -24.68 15.91 18.76
N ASP A 193 -23.67 15.27 19.35
CA ASP A 193 -22.30 15.79 19.45
C ASP A 193 -21.42 15.42 18.25
N ALA A 194 -21.96 14.68 17.27
CA ALA A 194 -21.21 14.31 16.06
C ALA A 194 -21.05 15.51 15.12
N ASP A 195 -19.86 15.68 14.57
CA ASP A 195 -19.63 16.66 13.52
C ASP A 195 -20.48 16.33 12.27
N PRO A 196 -21.33 17.27 11.80
CA PRO A 196 -22.26 17.01 10.70
C PRO A 196 -21.56 16.80 9.35
N TYR A 197 -20.39 17.39 9.12
CA TYR A 197 -19.65 17.27 7.88
C TYR A 197 -18.84 15.97 7.83
N ILE A 198 -18.22 15.57 8.95
CA ILE A 198 -17.57 14.25 9.06
C ILE A 198 -18.60 13.14 8.88
N LEU A 199 -19.76 13.25 9.54
CA LEU A 199 -20.85 12.29 9.35
C LEU A 199 -21.30 12.22 7.89
N ARG A 200 -21.49 13.37 7.25
CA ARG A 200 -21.88 13.46 5.84
C ARG A 200 -20.86 12.80 4.92
N ALA A 201 -19.57 13.09 5.12
CA ALA A 201 -18.50 12.49 4.35
C ALA A 201 -18.45 10.96 4.55
N ILE A 202 -18.62 10.46 5.78
CA ILE A 202 -18.73 9.02 6.03
C ILE A 202 -19.91 8.42 5.25
N LEU A 203 -21.09 9.04 5.27
CA LEU A 203 -22.24 8.53 4.52
C LEU A 203 -22.01 8.51 3.00
N TRP A 204 -21.30 9.51 2.46
CA TRP A 204 -20.93 9.54 1.04
C TRP A 204 -20.03 8.37 0.60
N THR A 205 -19.37 7.68 1.54
CA THR A 205 -18.60 6.47 1.20
C THR A 205 -19.48 5.30 0.72
N LEU A 206 -20.80 5.36 0.94
CA LEU A 206 -21.76 4.40 0.35
C LEU A 206 -21.91 4.54 -1.16
N SER A 207 -21.64 5.72 -1.71
CA SER A 207 -21.71 5.98 -3.15
C SER A 207 -20.45 5.46 -3.84
N GLU A 208 -20.58 4.66 -4.89
CA GLU A 208 -19.42 4.21 -5.66
C GLU A 208 -18.77 5.40 -6.40
N MET A 209 -19.59 6.37 -6.83
CA MET A 209 -19.14 7.58 -7.50
C MET A 209 -18.45 8.56 -6.55
N TYR A 210 -19.03 8.83 -5.37
CA TYR A 210 -18.52 9.87 -4.46
C TYR A 210 -17.56 9.37 -3.38
N ALA A 211 -17.43 8.05 -3.18
CA ALA A 211 -16.56 7.50 -2.14
C ALA A 211 -15.10 7.98 -2.23
N PRO A 212 -14.45 8.05 -3.41
CA PRO A 212 -13.07 8.55 -3.48
C PRO A 212 -12.93 9.99 -2.96
N TYR A 213 -13.85 10.88 -3.33
CA TYR A 213 -13.84 12.28 -2.88
C TYR A 213 -14.14 12.41 -1.39
N ALA A 214 -15.03 11.57 -0.86
CA ALA A 214 -15.32 11.51 0.57
C ALA A 214 -14.08 11.09 1.37
N VAL A 215 -13.33 10.10 0.88
CA VAL A 215 -12.08 9.64 1.49
C VAL A 215 -11.01 10.74 1.45
N GLU A 216 -10.84 11.44 0.32
CA GLU A 216 -9.93 12.58 0.22
C GLU A 216 -10.28 13.70 1.21
N TRP A 217 -11.57 14.07 1.32
CA TRP A 217 -12.02 15.09 2.25
C TRP A 217 -11.82 14.68 3.72
N LEU A 218 -12.13 13.43 4.07
CA LEU A 218 -11.90 12.88 5.41
C LEU A 218 -10.41 12.85 5.78
N ALA A 219 -9.54 12.66 4.80
CA ALA A 219 -8.08 12.73 4.96
C ALA A 219 -7.57 14.17 5.18
N GLY A 220 -8.45 15.17 5.07
CA GLY A 220 -8.14 16.58 5.21
C GLY A 220 -7.64 17.22 3.91
N ASN A 221 -7.78 16.55 2.77
CA ASN A 221 -7.38 17.11 1.48
C ASN A 221 -8.45 18.08 0.94
N GLU A 222 -8.03 18.96 0.04
CA GLU A 222 -8.92 19.91 -0.63
C GLU A 222 -9.70 19.23 -1.77
N LEU A 223 -11.01 19.46 -1.80
CA LEU A 223 -11.86 19.17 -2.95
C LEU A 223 -12.07 20.44 -3.76
N ASP A 224 -12.28 20.31 -5.07
CA ASP A 224 -12.74 21.43 -5.87
C ASP A 224 -14.14 21.88 -5.41
N GLN A 225 -14.44 23.16 -5.65
CA GLN A 225 -15.66 23.79 -5.14
C GLN A 225 -16.93 23.10 -5.65
N GLU A 226 -16.95 22.68 -6.92
CA GLU A 226 -18.12 22.03 -7.53
C GLU A 226 -18.40 20.67 -6.88
N THR A 227 -17.36 19.85 -6.71
CA THR A 227 -17.47 18.56 -6.01
C THR A 227 -17.89 18.76 -4.55
N ALA A 228 -17.26 19.70 -3.82
CA ALA A 228 -17.57 19.98 -2.43
C ALA A 228 -19.03 20.41 -2.25
N ASP A 229 -19.53 21.32 -3.10
CA ASP A 229 -20.91 21.80 -3.08
C ASP A 229 -21.90 20.68 -3.40
N SER A 230 -21.61 19.84 -4.40
CA SER A 230 -22.44 18.68 -4.76
C SER A 230 -22.58 17.69 -3.59
N MET A 231 -21.51 17.53 -2.81
CA MET A 231 -21.48 16.68 -1.63
C MET A 231 -21.99 17.40 -0.37
N GLY A 232 -22.24 18.71 -0.44
CA GLY A 232 -22.56 19.56 0.70
C GLY A 232 -21.46 19.56 1.77
N LEU A 233 -20.20 19.48 1.37
CA LEU A 233 -19.05 19.55 2.26
C LEU A 233 -18.38 20.92 2.13
N PRO A 234 -17.79 21.47 3.21
CA PRO A 234 -17.05 22.72 3.11
C PRO A 234 -15.76 22.49 2.32
N THR A 235 -15.32 23.50 1.58
CA THR A 235 -14.00 23.48 0.97
C THR A 235 -12.93 23.71 2.03
N ASN A 236 -11.86 22.92 1.97
CA ASN A 236 -10.65 23.11 2.79
C ASN A 236 -9.70 24.17 2.17
N ALA A 237 -10.23 25.06 1.34
CA ALA A 237 -9.44 25.98 0.55
C ALA A 237 -8.60 26.93 1.41
N SER A 238 -7.35 27.14 1.00
CA SER A 238 -6.40 28.09 1.61
C SER A 238 -5.89 27.75 3.03
N LYS A 239 -6.04 26.51 3.50
CA LYS A 239 -5.40 26.07 4.75
C LYS A 239 -3.89 25.92 4.57
N THR A 240 -3.13 26.36 5.57
CA THR A 240 -1.70 26.07 5.63
C THR A 240 -1.48 24.69 6.27
N ALA A 241 -0.31 24.08 6.05
CA ALA A 241 0.03 22.81 6.72
C ALA A 241 -0.03 22.89 8.26
N GLN A 242 0.16 24.09 8.84
CA GLN A 242 0.02 24.30 10.28
C GLN A 242 -1.45 24.31 10.73
N ASP A 243 -2.34 24.86 9.91
CA ASP A 243 -3.78 24.82 10.17
C ASP A 243 -4.29 23.37 10.09
N GLU A 244 -3.82 22.62 9.09
CA GLU A 244 -4.12 21.18 8.93
C GLU A 244 -3.67 20.36 10.13
N GLU A 245 -2.43 20.55 10.61
CA GLU A 245 -1.93 19.86 11.81
C GLU A 245 -2.72 20.24 13.08
N ALA A 246 -3.12 21.51 13.21
CA ALA A 246 -3.87 22.00 14.36
C ALA A 246 -5.29 21.40 14.42
N GLU A 247 -5.95 21.24 13.27
CA GLU A 247 -7.28 20.65 13.17
C GLU A 247 -7.26 19.11 13.20
N ALA A 248 -6.16 18.48 12.75
CA ALA A 248 -6.07 17.03 12.56
C ALA A 248 -6.42 16.23 13.81
N LEU A 249 -5.98 16.66 15.00
CA LEU A 249 -6.31 15.94 16.25
C LEU A 249 -7.82 15.96 16.55
N GLY A 250 -8.50 17.08 16.28
CA GLY A 250 -9.94 17.17 16.43
C GLY A 250 -10.68 16.24 15.47
N ASN A 251 -10.26 16.24 14.20
CA ASN A 251 -10.84 15.38 13.16
C ASN A 251 -10.61 13.89 13.49
N LEU A 252 -9.39 13.52 13.90
CA LEU A 252 -9.07 12.17 14.38
C LEU A 252 -9.99 11.73 15.50
N GLN A 253 -10.22 12.58 16.51
CA GLN A 253 -11.09 12.27 17.63
C GLN A 253 -12.54 12.06 17.18
N GLN A 254 -13.07 12.94 16.35
CA GLN A 254 -14.44 12.85 15.84
C GLN A 254 -14.66 11.58 15.01
N ILE A 255 -13.72 11.29 14.10
CA ILE A 255 -13.74 10.06 13.29
C ILE A 255 -13.69 8.83 14.20
N LEU A 256 -12.71 8.74 15.10
CA LEU A 256 -12.53 7.57 15.97
C LEU A 256 -13.75 7.34 16.86
N ARG A 257 -14.37 8.41 17.39
CA ARG A 257 -15.63 8.32 18.14
C ARG A 257 -16.73 7.69 17.29
N LEU A 258 -17.00 8.24 16.10
CA LEU A 258 -18.05 7.76 15.21
C LEU A 258 -17.86 6.31 14.76
N ILE A 259 -16.65 5.93 14.36
CA ILE A 259 -16.40 4.57 13.87
C ILE A 259 -16.36 3.55 15.01
N SER A 260 -15.91 3.96 16.21
CA SER A 260 -15.83 3.05 17.37
C SER A 260 -17.20 2.68 17.92
N ASP A 261 -18.26 3.44 17.62
CA ASP A 261 -19.64 3.05 17.92
C ASP A 261 -20.07 1.82 17.10
N HIS A 262 -19.56 1.67 15.88
CA HIS A 262 -19.87 0.53 15.03
C HIS A 262 -19.16 -0.75 15.49
N LYS A 263 -17.85 -0.70 15.67
CA LYS A 263 -16.97 -1.83 16.03
C LYS A 263 -15.77 -1.29 16.83
N PRO A 264 -15.15 -2.10 17.71
CA PRO A 264 -13.88 -1.71 18.29
C PRO A 264 -12.87 -1.37 17.19
N VAL A 265 -11.93 -0.46 17.46
CA VAL A 265 -10.87 -0.09 16.51
C VAL A 265 -9.52 -0.56 17.05
N LEU A 266 -8.74 -1.29 16.25
CA LEU A 266 -7.34 -1.57 16.54
C LEU A 266 -6.44 -0.67 15.67
N ILE A 267 -5.66 0.19 16.31
CA ILE A 267 -4.64 1.04 15.68
C ILE A 267 -3.27 0.46 15.99
N CYS A 268 -2.50 0.10 14.96
CA CYS A 268 -1.16 -0.47 15.11
C CYS A 268 -0.09 0.50 14.59
N PHE A 269 0.75 1.02 15.48
CA PHE A 269 1.97 1.76 15.12
C PHE A 269 3.15 0.80 15.00
N ASP A 270 3.83 0.82 13.84
CA ASP A 270 5.00 -0.01 13.51
C ASP A 270 6.11 0.85 12.88
N GLU A 271 7.33 0.31 12.78
CA GLU A 271 8.51 0.97 12.19
C GLU A 271 8.86 2.34 12.80
N LEU A 272 8.84 2.43 14.13
CA LEU A 272 9.11 3.69 14.86
C LEU A 272 10.60 4.07 14.87
N GLU A 273 11.51 3.15 14.52
CA GLU A 273 12.96 3.26 14.72
C GLU A 273 13.74 3.86 13.55
N GLY A 274 13.07 4.57 12.64
CA GLY A 274 13.74 5.28 11.55
C GLY A 274 14.77 6.31 12.07
N GLN A 275 15.99 6.28 11.54
CA GLN A 275 17.05 7.21 11.91
C GLN A 275 16.92 8.57 11.20
N GLY A 276 17.42 9.62 11.84
CA GLY A 276 17.78 10.89 11.17
C GLY A 276 16.73 11.99 11.12
N VAL A 277 15.47 11.73 11.50
CA VAL A 277 14.41 12.76 11.52
C VAL A 277 14.08 13.15 12.97
N LEU A 278 14.29 14.42 13.30
CA LEU A 278 13.87 15.05 14.54
C LEU A 278 12.80 16.09 14.24
N SER A 279 11.87 16.31 15.17
CA SER A 279 10.95 17.45 15.10
C SER A 279 11.71 18.77 15.32
N THR A 280 11.04 19.91 15.09
CA THR A 280 11.63 21.23 15.41
C THR A 280 12.09 21.36 16.85
N ASP A 281 11.39 20.68 17.76
CA ASP A 281 11.69 20.66 19.20
C ASP A 281 12.77 19.62 19.59
N GLY A 282 13.36 18.93 18.61
CA GLY A 282 14.40 17.93 18.82
C GLY A 282 13.91 16.57 19.28
N PHE A 283 12.60 16.28 19.20
CA PHE A 283 12.06 14.96 19.56
C PHE A 283 12.22 13.97 18.42
N THR A 284 12.53 12.72 18.81
CA THR A 284 12.56 11.59 17.88
C THR A 284 11.16 11.20 17.44
N LYS A 285 11.04 10.54 16.29
CA LYS A 285 9.79 9.96 15.79
C LYS A 285 9.06 9.13 16.85
N THR A 286 9.78 8.25 17.55
CA THR A 286 9.20 7.43 18.62
C THR A 286 8.60 8.28 19.74
N GLN A 287 9.28 9.35 20.16
CA GLN A 287 8.77 10.25 21.20
C GLN A 287 7.53 11.04 20.74
N VAL A 288 7.52 11.55 19.50
CA VAL A 288 6.36 12.27 18.97
C VAL A 288 5.15 11.34 18.84
N ILE A 289 5.34 10.10 18.36
CA ILE A 289 4.27 9.09 18.33
C ILE A 289 3.79 8.73 19.73
N ALA A 290 4.69 8.57 20.71
CA ALA A 290 4.29 8.29 22.09
C ALA A 290 3.43 9.42 22.69
N ARG A 291 3.71 10.68 22.32
CA ARG A 291 2.85 11.82 22.68
C ARG A 291 1.50 11.76 21.99
N LEU A 292 1.46 11.43 20.70
CA LEU A 292 0.21 11.23 19.99
C LEU A 292 -0.65 10.13 20.63
N VAL A 293 -0.05 8.99 21.00
CA VAL A 293 -0.75 7.91 21.71
C VAL A 293 -1.32 8.40 23.04
N LYS A 294 -0.54 9.17 23.81
CA LYS A 294 -1.02 9.81 25.04
C LYS A 294 -2.18 10.76 24.75
N ASP A 295 -2.03 11.66 23.78
CA ASP A 295 -3.05 12.66 23.41
C ASP A 295 -4.35 11.96 22.98
N LEU A 296 -4.26 10.88 22.21
CA LEU A 296 -5.42 10.07 21.83
C LEU A 296 -6.05 9.41 23.05
N TYR A 297 -5.26 8.81 23.94
CA TYR A 297 -5.80 8.17 25.16
C TYR A 297 -6.51 9.18 26.07
N ASP A 298 -5.92 10.36 26.28
CA ASP A 298 -6.46 11.35 27.22
C ASP A 298 -7.70 12.08 26.66
N ASN A 299 -7.80 12.25 25.33
CA ASN A 299 -8.83 13.09 24.69
C ASN A 299 -9.90 12.32 23.89
N LEU A 300 -9.69 11.04 23.59
CA LEU A 300 -10.79 10.21 23.08
C LEU A 300 -11.81 10.05 24.21
N GLU A 301 -12.96 10.69 24.02
CA GLU A 301 -14.04 10.63 24.99
C GLU A 301 -14.38 9.19 25.28
N GLN A 302 -14.31 8.89 26.56
CA GLN A 302 -14.67 7.63 27.17
C GLN A 302 -16.21 7.54 27.17
N SER A 303 -16.85 7.51 26.00
CA SER A 303 -18.30 7.36 25.93
C SER A 303 -18.64 5.90 26.27
N GLY A 304 -19.60 5.69 27.19
CA GLY A 304 -20.06 4.33 27.52
C GLY A 304 -20.74 3.59 26.37
N ILE A 305 -21.06 4.31 25.28
CA ILE A 305 -21.79 3.83 24.11
C ILE A 305 -20.85 3.22 23.06
N GLY A 306 -19.61 3.72 22.97
CA GLY A 306 -18.62 3.22 22.03
C GLY A 306 -18.19 1.78 22.30
N LYS A 307 -17.79 1.05 21.26
CA LYS A 307 -17.19 -0.30 21.37
C LYS A 307 -15.68 -0.26 21.59
N GLY A 308 -15.11 0.93 21.68
CA GLY A 308 -13.76 1.17 22.19
C GLY A 308 -12.65 1.18 21.14
N VAL A 309 -11.47 1.64 21.58
CA VAL A 309 -10.27 1.80 20.76
C VAL A 309 -9.09 1.15 21.47
N VAL A 310 -8.34 0.33 20.75
CA VAL A 310 -7.09 -0.29 21.20
C VAL A 310 -5.95 0.28 20.37
N ILE A 311 -4.94 0.84 21.03
CA ILE A 311 -3.73 1.36 20.39
C ILE A 311 -2.56 0.45 20.72
N LEU A 312 -2.07 -0.27 19.73
CA LEU A 312 -0.90 -1.14 19.81
C LEU A 312 0.30 -0.40 19.23
N THR A 313 1.36 -0.23 20.02
CA THR A 313 2.65 0.29 19.55
C THR A 313 3.69 -0.81 19.61
N VAL A 314 4.37 -1.06 18.50
CA VAL A 314 5.40 -2.11 18.41
C VAL A 314 6.76 -1.49 18.18
N MET A 315 7.73 -1.79 19.06
CA MET A 315 9.05 -1.16 18.99
C MET A 315 10.20 -2.10 19.43
N PHE A 316 11.46 -1.66 19.29
CA PHE A 316 12.61 -2.36 19.86
C PHE A 316 12.65 -2.21 21.38
N GLU A 317 13.17 -3.22 22.06
CA GLU A 317 13.34 -3.17 23.52
C GLU A 317 14.29 -2.04 23.94
N SER A 318 15.35 -1.81 23.16
CA SER A 318 16.28 -0.70 23.37
C SER A 318 15.59 0.67 23.23
N THR A 319 14.69 0.83 22.26
CA THR A 319 13.90 2.05 22.05
C THR A 319 12.97 2.29 23.24
N TRP A 320 12.24 1.27 23.71
CA TRP A 320 11.39 1.38 24.89
C TRP A 320 12.18 1.83 26.13
N ARG A 321 13.31 1.17 26.42
CA ARG A 321 14.15 1.48 27.60
C ARG A 321 14.81 2.86 27.48
N GLY A 322 15.35 3.19 26.31
CA GLY A 322 16.17 4.38 26.08
C GLY A 322 15.37 5.66 25.86
N GLN A 323 14.29 5.61 25.08
CA GLN A 323 13.56 6.80 24.62
C GLN A 323 12.22 7.03 25.32
N ILE A 324 11.57 5.96 25.80
CA ILE A 324 10.26 6.06 26.45
C ILE A 324 10.38 5.99 27.99
N LYS A 325 11.08 4.98 28.53
CA LYS A 325 11.23 4.79 29.98
C LYS A 325 12.31 5.70 30.60
N GLY A 326 13.17 6.31 29.79
CA GLY A 326 14.10 7.35 30.24
C GLY A 326 15.27 6.86 31.10
N THR A 327 15.77 5.62 30.94
CA THR A 327 16.84 5.10 31.81
C THR A 327 18.28 5.52 31.42
N GLY A 328 18.49 6.38 30.40
CA GLY A 328 19.83 6.57 29.83
C GLY A 328 20.24 7.94 29.27
N SER A 329 19.34 8.92 29.12
CA SER A 329 19.71 10.26 28.59
C SER A 329 18.62 11.27 28.93
N GLY A 330 19.01 12.44 29.43
CA GLY A 330 18.16 13.44 30.12
C GLY A 330 17.02 14.12 29.34
N MET A 331 16.32 13.41 28.46
CA MET A 331 14.99 13.76 27.95
C MET A 331 14.00 12.73 28.46
N ASP A 332 13.69 12.81 29.76
CA ASP A 332 12.65 11.99 30.38
C ASP A 332 11.29 12.35 29.75
N MET A 333 10.64 11.36 29.13
CA MET A 333 9.24 11.47 28.73
C MET A 333 8.42 11.32 30.01
N GLY A 334 8.31 12.40 30.78
CA GLY A 334 7.82 12.37 32.17
C GLY A 334 6.60 11.47 32.39
N GLY A 335 6.45 10.96 33.62
CA GLY A 335 5.60 9.80 33.98
C GLY A 335 4.20 9.71 33.36
N GLY A 336 3.57 10.84 33.02
CA GLY A 336 2.29 10.88 32.32
C GLY A 336 2.26 10.25 30.91
N VAL A 337 3.38 10.17 30.17
CA VAL A 337 3.42 9.42 28.89
C VAL A 337 3.55 7.93 29.15
N LEU A 338 4.45 7.52 30.06
CA LEU A 338 4.70 6.12 30.38
C LEU A 338 3.43 5.41 30.89
N ASP A 339 2.66 6.07 31.76
CA ASP A 339 1.40 5.57 32.33
C ASP A 339 0.29 5.41 31.28
N ARG A 340 0.49 5.90 30.05
CA ARG A 340 -0.50 5.96 28.98
C ARG A 340 -0.12 5.12 27.77
N MET A 341 1.12 4.66 27.67
CA MET A 341 1.59 3.84 26.54
C MET A 341 1.20 2.36 26.64
N SER A 342 1.05 1.82 27.87
CA SER A 342 0.76 0.39 28.07
C SER A 342 -0.24 0.14 29.19
N THR A 343 -1.41 0.77 29.12
CA THR A 343 -2.41 0.73 30.20
C THR A 343 -2.94 -0.68 30.47
N ALA A 344 -3.13 -1.49 29.42
CA ALA A 344 -3.68 -2.85 29.54
C ALA A 344 -2.70 -3.86 30.19
N THR A 345 -1.45 -3.47 30.40
CA THR A 345 -0.40 -4.27 31.05
C THR A 345 0.33 -3.49 32.17
N GLN A 346 -0.31 -2.43 32.67
CA GLN A 346 0.20 -1.62 33.79
C GLN A 346 1.62 -1.09 33.55
N GLY A 347 1.87 -0.56 32.35
CA GLY A 347 3.16 0.04 31.97
C GLY A 347 4.23 -0.97 31.54
N ASN A 348 3.93 -2.27 31.46
CA ASN A 348 4.90 -3.29 31.05
C ASN A 348 4.71 -3.73 29.60
N PRO A 349 5.74 -3.65 28.74
CA PRO A 349 5.61 -4.12 27.37
C PRO A 349 5.52 -5.65 27.30
N ILE A 350 4.80 -6.15 26.30
CA ILE A 350 4.77 -7.57 25.94
C ILE A 350 5.98 -7.87 25.08
N SER A 351 6.89 -8.70 25.56
CA SER A 351 8.07 -9.10 24.78
C SER A 351 7.73 -10.23 23.82
N LEU A 352 8.18 -10.12 22.57
CA LEU A 352 8.15 -11.24 21.63
C LEU A 352 9.31 -12.18 21.89
N GLU A 353 9.02 -13.47 21.81
CA GLU A 353 9.98 -14.55 21.97
C GLU A 353 10.73 -14.79 20.66
N ARG A 354 12.00 -15.17 20.81
CA ARG A 354 12.84 -15.71 19.73
C ARG A 354 12.51 -17.18 19.50
N LEU A 355 12.97 -17.73 18.38
CA LEU A 355 12.75 -19.13 18.06
C LEU A 355 13.43 -20.04 19.09
N ASN A 356 12.85 -21.22 19.29
CA ASN A 356 13.44 -22.32 20.04
C ASN A 356 13.58 -23.53 19.11
N SER A 357 14.15 -24.62 19.59
CA SER A 357 14.39 -25.82 18.78
C SER A 357 13.12 -26.35 18.09
N GLN A 358 11.96 -26.27 18.75
CA GLN A 358 10.71 -26.73 18.15
C GLN A 358 10.14 -25.71 17.15
N SER A 359 10.09 -24.42 17.51
CA SER A 359 9.56 -23.41 16.59
C SER A 359 10.45 -23.18 15.36
N MET A 360 11.75 -23.52 15.42
CA MET A 360 12.61 -23.58 14.23
C MET A 360 12.14 -24.67 13.25
N VAL A 361 11.90 -25.89 13.75
CA VAL A 361 11.39 -27.01 12.95
C VAL A 361 10.02 -26.66 12.36
N ASP A 362 9.11 -26.16 13.20
CA ASP A 362 7.75 -25.80 12.78
C ASP A 362 7.76 -24.68 11.74
N LEU A 363 8.63 -23.67 11.88
CA LEU A 363 8.78 -22.57 10.93
C LEU A 363 9.24 -23.10 9.57
N VAL A 364 10.31 -23.91 9.54
CA VAL A 364 10.86 -24.46 8.30
C VAL A 364 9.84 -25.36 7.60
N ALA A 365 9.18 -26.24 8.35
CA ALA A 365 8.14 -27.11 7.83
C ALA A 365 6.98 -26.33 7.23
N LEU A 366 6.53 -25.28 7.94
CA LEU A 366 5.48 -24.39 7.47
C LEU A 366 5.89 -23.68 6.17
N TRP A 367 7.10 -23.14 6.12
CA TRP A 367 7.59 -22.39 4.98
C TRP A 367 7.72 -23.26 3.72
N LEU A 368 8.35 -24.43 3.86
CA LEU A 368 8.47 -25.42 2.79
C LEU A 368 7.11 -25.87 2.27
N ARG A 369 6.18 -26.18 3.18
CA ARG A 369 4.83 -26.61 2.82
C ARG A 369 4.12 -25.55 1.98
N GLU A 370 4.03 -24.31 2.47
CA GLU A 370 3.22 -23.26 1.82
C GLU A 370 3.89 -22.64 0.59
N GLN A 371 5.22 -22.59 0.55
CA GLN A 371 5.96 -21.88 -0.52
C GLN A 371 6.54 -22.82 -1.59
N LEU A 372 6.87 -24.06 -1.24
CA LEU A 372 7.52 -24.99 -2.17
C LEU A 372 6.58 -26.12 -2.60
N TYR A 373 6.00 -26.83 -1.63
CA TYR A 373 5.37 -28.12 -1.89
C TYR A 373 3.89 -28.04 -2.29
N GLU A 374 3.04 -27.37 -1.52
CA GLU A 374 1.60 -27.26 -1.83
C GLU A 374 1.34 -26.60 -3.19
N PRO A 375 2.01 -25.50 -3.58
CA PRO A 375 1.80 -24.89 -4.90
C PRO A 375 2.16 -25.81 -6.07
N ARG A 376 3.04 -26.80 -5.84
CA ARG A 376 3.52 -27.75 -6.85
C ARG A 376 2.84 -29.13 -6.73
N ASN A 377 1.85 -29.27 -5.86
CA ASN A 377 1.19 -30.53 -5.54
C ASN A 377 2.18 -31.66 -5.14
N LEU A 378 3.26 -31.31 -4.46
CA LEU A 378 4.29 -32.25 -4.01
C LEU A 378 4.05 -32.67 -2.55
N THR A 379 4.35 -33.92 -2.23
CA THR A 379 4.32 -34.44 -0.86
C THR A 379 5.72 -34.92 -0.49
N PRO A 380 6.46 -34.24 0.40
CA PRO A 380 7.81 -34.64 0.77
C PRO A 380 7.81 -35.86 1.71
N HIS A 381 8.93 -36.60 1.76
CA HIS A 381 9.08 -37.74 2.67
C HIS A 381 9.07 -37.33 4.15
N ASN A 382 9.54 -36.13 4.45
CA ASN A 382 9.44 -35.50 5.76
C ASN A 382 9.14 -34.01 5.56
N SER A 383 8.52 -33.37 6.56
CA SER A 383 8.03 -32.00 6.43
C SER A 383 9.12 -30.94 6.35
N THR A 384 10.37 -31.28 6.70
CA THR A 384 11.51 -30.36 6.71
C THR A 384 12.48 -30.57 5.55
N TYR A 385 12.21 -31.52 4.65
CA TYR A 385 13.11 -31.87 3.55
C TYR A 385 13.40 -30.61 2.70
N PRO A 386 14.65 -30.31 2.33
CA PRO A 386 15.87 -31.14 2.41
C PRO A 386 16.58 -31.15 3.77
N PHE A 387 16.17 -30.33 4.73
CA PHE A 387 16.84 -30.22 6.02
C PHE A 387 16.61 -31.44 6.91
N ARG A 388 17.62 -31.73 7.74
CA ARG A 388 17.53 -32.71 8.82
C ARG A 388 16.91 -32.06 10.05
N GLU A 389 15.90 -32.70 10.64
CA GLU A 389 15.23 -32.16 11.83
C GLU A 389 16.19 -31.92 13.01
N ASP A 390 17.13 -32.85 13.26
CA ASP A 390 18.12 -32.71 14.33
C ASP A 390 18.99 -31.45 14.17
N GLU A 391 19.37 -31.12 12.93
CA GLU A 391 20.15 -29.93 12.61
C GLU A 391 19.35 -28.65 12.89
N LEU A 392 18.10 -28.60 12.43
CA LEU A 392 17.19 -27.49 12.73
C LEU A 392 16.98 -27.31 14.23
N ARG A 393 16.89 -28.41 14.98
CA ARG A 393 16.76 -28.37 16.44
C ARG A 393 18.00 -27.81 17.11
N GLU A 394 19.20 -28.17 16.65
CA GLU A 394 20.46 -27.61 17.14
C GLU A 394 20.58 -26.11 16.83
N VAL A 395 20.29 -25.70 15.59
CA VAL A 395 20.25 -24.28 15.20
C VAL A 395 19.26 -23.49 16.06
N GLY A 396 18.07 -24.05 16.31
CA GLY A 396 17.05 -23.44 17.15
C GLY A 396 17.45 -23.24 18.62
N LYS A 397 18.50 -23.93 19.13
CA LYS A 397 19.06 -23.64 20.47
C LYS A 397 19.73 -22.26 20.53
N GLY A 398 20.20 -21.75 19.39
CA GLY A 398 20.82 -20.43 19.26
C GLY A 398 19.87 -19.27 19.50
N LYS A 399 18.56 -19.51 19.62
CA LYS A 399 17.53 -18.48 19.80
C LYS A 399 17.61 -17.38 18.75
N LEU A 400 17.60 -17.80 17.49
CA LEU A 400 17.56 -16.90 16.34
C LEU A 400 16.21 -16.16 16.28
N THR A 401 16.24 -14.95 15.73
CA THR A 401 15.03 -14.28 15.25
C THR A 401 14.48 -14.99 14.01
N VAL A 402 13.25 -14.69 13.62
CA VAL A 402 12.64 -15.29 12.42
C VAL A 402 13.46 -14.97 11.18
N ARG A 403 13.91 -13.72 11.04
CA ARG A 403 14.75 -13.30 9.90
C ARG A 403 16.09 -14.04 9.86
N GLU A 404 16.79 -14.13 11.00
CA GLU A 404 18.06 -14.86 11.07
C GLU A 404 17.89 -16.35 10.74
N ALA A 405 16.80 -16.97 11.20
CA ALA A 405 16.50 -18.36 10.88
C ALA A 405 16.20 -18.58 9.40
N LEU A 406 15.41 -17.70 8.77
CA LEU A 406 15.12 -17.79 7.33
C LEU A 406 16.39 -17.57 6.50
N ASN A 407 17.25 -16.62 6.88
CA ASN A 407 18.54 -16.40 6.22
C ASN A 407 19.43 -17.64 6.33
N TRP A 408 19.52 -18.23 7.53
CA TRP A 408 20.26 -19.48 7.71
C TRP A 408 19.70 -20.60 6.83
N CYS A 409 18.38 -20.72 6.72
CA CYS A 409 17.76 -21.69 5.82
C CYS A 409 18.14 -21.42 4.37
N ALA A 410 18.11 -20.15 3.93
CA ALA A 410 18.46 -19.78 2.57
C ALA A 410 19.90 -20.18 2.19
N GLU A 411 20.85 -19.94 3.10
CA GLU A 411 22.27 -20.29 2.94
C GLU A 411 22.53 -21.80 2.94
N ASN A 412 21.68 -22.58 3.63
CA ASN A 412 21.84 -24.03 3.80
C ASN A 412 20.81 -24.85 3.00
N PHE A 413 20.06 -24.21 2.10
CA PHE A 413 19.07 -24.85 1.24
C PHE A 413 19.75 -25.50 0.03
N ASP A 414 20.35 -26.67 0.24
CA ASP A 414 20.99 -27.47 -0.80
C ASP A 414 20.71 -28.98 -0.61
N ILE A 415 20.68 -29.72 -1.72
CA ILE A 415 20.59 -31.20 -1.74
C ILE A 415 21.99 -31.83 -1.86
N GLY A 416 23.02 -30.99 -2.03
CA GLY A 416 24.41 -31.38 -2.19
C GLY A 416 24.84 -31.23 -3.63
N GLY A 417 25.54 -30.14 -3.91
CA GLY A 417 26.54 -30.01 -4.99
C GLY A 417 25.99 -30.09 -6.42
N ASN A 418 25.44 -28.99 -6.93
CA ASN A 418 25.31 -28.76 -8.37
C ASN A 418 26.34 -27.73 -8.85
N ASP A 419 27.38 -28.22 -9.53
CA ASP A 419 28.26 -27.45 -10.42
C ASP A 419 27.51 -27.02 -11.70
N ASP A 420 26.36 -26.37 -11.57
CA ASP A 420 25.68 -25.82 -12.75
C ASP A 420 26.54 -24.68 -13.33
N ASN A 421 26.75 -24.68 -14.64
CA ASN A 421 27.42 -23.59 -15.35
C ASN A 421 26.64 -22.27 -15.11
N PRO A 422 27.32 -21.12 -14.89
CA PRO A 422 26.70 -19.80 -14.81
C PRO A 422 25.59 -19.51 -15.85
N GLU A 423 25.73 -19.98 -17.09
CA GLU A 423 24.72 -19.75 -18.13
C GLU A 423 23.40 -20.50 -17.82
N GLU A 424 23.48 -21.77 -17.38
CA GLU A 424 22.31 -22.55 -16.98
C GLU A 424 21.66 -21.98 -15.70
N LYS A 425 22.46 -21.44 -14.79
CA LYS A 425 21.98 -20.73 -13.59
C LYS A 425 21.20 -19.47 -13.98
N PHE A 426 21.68 -18.72 -14.97
CA PHE A 426 20.99 -17.55 -15.49
C PHE A 426 19.68 -17.92 -16.18
N GLU A 427 19.65 -18.97 -17.02
CA GLU A 427 18.42 -19.45 -17.65
C GLU A 427 17.37 -19.88 -16.62
N LYS A 428 17.78 -20.58 -15.56
CA LYS A 428 16.90 -20.95 -14.44
C LYS A 428 16.35 -19.72 -13.73
N ALA A 429 17.21 -18.75 -13.40
CA ALA A 429 16.81 -17.50 -12.75
C ALA A 429 15.82 -16.70 -13.60
N LEU A 430 16.07 -16.61 -14.91
CA LEU A 430 15.21 -15.91 -15.85
C LEU A 430 13.87 -16.61 -16.02
N LYS A 431 13.86 -17.94 -16.08
CA LYS A 431 12.62 -18.73 -16.13
C LYS A 431 11.78 -18.51 -14.88
N ALA A 432 12.39 -18.51 -13.69
CA ALA A 432 11.69 -18.23 -12.44
C ALA A 432 11.10 -16.81 -12.42
N ALA A 433 11.84 -15.81 -12.90
CA ALA A 433 11.34 -14.43 -13.03
C ALA A 433 10.18 -14.33 -14.05
N ASN A 434 10.25 -15.08 -15.16
CA ASN A 434 9.17 -15.13 -16.15
C ASN A 434 7.87 -15.72 -15.58
N GLU A 435 7.98 -16.79 -14.78
CA GLU A 435 6.85 -17.50 -14.19
C GLU A 435 6.28 -16.80 -12.94
N ALA A 436 7.01 -15.83 -12.37
CA ALA A 436 6.57 -15.08 -11.20
C ALA A 436 5.30 -14.26 -11.50
N ASP A 437 4.31 -14.37 -10.62
CA ASP A 437 3.17 -13.47 -10.58
C ASP A 437 3.60 -12.15 -9.93
N MET A 438 3.79 -11.13 -10.75
CA MET A 438 4.23 -9.79 -10.33
C MET A 438 3.05 -8.84 -10.05
N GLY A 439 1.81 -9.35 -9.99
CA GLY A 439 0.63 -8.52 -9.81
C GLY A 439 0.50 -7.45 -10.91
N ASP A 440 0.04 -6.26 -10.54
CA ASP A 440 -0.13 -5.14 -11.47
C ASP A 440 1.14 -4.28 -11.59
N TYR A 441 2.23 -4.90 -12.05
CA TYR A 441 3.54 -4.25 -12.19
C TYR A 441 3.54 -3.05 -13.15
N LEU A 442 2.51 -2.93 -14.01
CA LEU A 442 2.34 -1.79 -14.90
C LEU A 442 1.95 -0.50 -14.17
N GLU A 443 1.52 -0.57 -12.90
CA GLU A 443 1.25 0.62 -12.08
C GLU A 443 2.48 1.09 -11.27
N ASP A 444 3.54 0.29 -11.21
CA ASP A 444 4.75 0.61 -10.45
C ASP A 444 5.75 1.42 -11.29
N ASN A 445 5.61 2.75 -11.23
CA ASN A 445 6.50 3.66 -11.93
C ASN A 445 7.98 3.49 -11.56
N ASP A 446 8.30 3.14 -10.31
CA ASP A 446 9.68 3.04 -9.85
C ASP A 446 10.33 1.76 -10.41
N LEU A 447 9.61 0.64 -10.35
CA LEU A 447 10.05 -0.62 -10.94
C LEU A 447 10.29 -0.48 -12.45
N ILE A 448 9.33 0.09 -13.19
CA ILE A 448 9.47 0.31 -14.64
C ILE A 448 10.65 1.24 -14.93
N ALA A 449 10.80 2.34 -14.18
CA ALA A 449 11.90 3.27 -14.38
C ALA A 449 13.26 2.64 -14.11
N ASN A 450 13.38 1.82 -13.07
CA ASN A 450 14.61 1.11 -12.74
C ASN A 450 14.95 0.03 -13.79
N ALA A 451 13.95 -0.70 -14.29
CA ALA A 451 14.14 -1.68 -15.36
C ALA A 451 14.61 -1.02 -16.67
N LEU A 452 14.03 0.13 -17.03
CA LEU A 452 14.47 0.93 -18.17
C LEU A 452 15.88 1.49 -17.96
N TYR A 453 16.19 1.99 -16.76
CA TYR A 453 17.52 2.47 -16.41
C TYR A 453 18.57 1.37 -16.59
N PHE A 454 18.30 0.18 -16.02
CA PHE A 454 19.13 -1.00 -16.19
C PHE A 454 19.31 -1.37 -17.66
N GLY A 455 18.24 -1.35 -18.46
CA GLY A 455 18.32 -1.58 -19.91
C GLY A 455 19.28 -0.60 -20.60
N PHE A 456 19.12 0.70 -20.37
CA PHE A 456 19.96 1.73 -21.00
C PHE A 456 21.41 1.74 -20.51
N GLU A 457 21.65 1.49 -19.23
CA GLU A 457 23.00 1.38 -18.68
C GLU A 457 23.79 0.27 -19.39
N ASN A 458 23.13 -0.85 -19.68
CA ASN A 458 23.72 -2.00 -20.39
C ASN A 458 23.76 -1.85 -21.92
N LEU A 459 23.25 -0.74 -22.46
CA LEU A 459 23.39 -0.35 -23.87
C LEU A 459 24.57 0.63 -24.09
N ILE A 460 25.23 1.10 -23.03
CA ILE A 460 26.38 2.02 -23.16
C ILE A 460 27.52 1.33 -23.91
N GLY A 461 28.02 2.00 -24.94
CA GLY A 461 29.10 1.50 -25.81
C GLY A 461 28.65 0.55 -26.93
N GLU A 462 27.37 0.15 -26.97
CA GLU A 462 26.81 -0.63 -28.07
C GLU A 462 26.35 0.28 -29.23
N VAL A 463 26.32 -0.27 -30.45
CA VAL A 463 25.82 0.43 -31.65
C VAL A 463 24.46 -0.12 -32.01
N LEU A 464 23.44 0.72 -31.95
CA LEU A 464 22.05 0.37 -32.24
C LEU A 464 21.65 0.83 -33.65
N GLU A 465 21.19 -0.13 -34.45
CA GLU A 465 20.63 0.07 -35.79
C GLU A 465 19.35 -0.76 -35.94
N GLY A 466 18.39 -0.27 -36.72
CA GLY A 466 17.16 -1.01 -37.01
C GLY A 466 15.95 -0.11 -37.22
N GLU A 467 14.80 -0.74 -37.41
CA GLU A 467 13.49 -0.09 -37.49
C GLU A 467 12.71 -0.39 -36.22
N THR A 468 12.00 0.61 -35.69
CA THR A 468 11.11 0.46 -34.52
C THR A 468 9.71 0.06 -34.96
N GLU A 469 8.86 -0.30 -34.00
CA GLU A 469 7.46 -0.68 -34.29
C GLU A 469 6.64 0.48 -34.88
N THR A 470 7.00 1.73 -34.57
CA THR A 470 6.40 2.92 -35.17
C THR A 470 6.97 3.27 -36.56
N GLY A 471 7.87 2.44 -37.10
CA GLY A 471 8.49 2.60 -38.41
C GLY A 471 9.66 3.59 -38.44
N GLN A 472 10.10 4.08 -37.28
CA GLN A 472 11.24 4.99 -37.16
C GLN A 472 12.55 4.21 -37.25
N LYS A 473 13.61 4.84 -37.76
CA LYS A 473 14.91 4.17 -37.98
C LYS A 473 15.99 4.70 -37.06
N LEU A 474 16.58 3.80 -36.28
CA LEU A 474 17.80 4.05 -35.53
C LEU A 474 19.00 3.98 -36.47
N LYS A 475 19.79 5.06 -36.56
CA LYS A 475 20.96 5.16 -37.46
C LYS A 475 22.25 5.32 -36.67
N GLN A 476 22.85 4.21 -36.28
CA GLN A 476 24.10 4.18 -35.51
C GLN A 476 23.98 4.98 -34.23
N VAL A 477 22.97 4.64 -33.43
CA VAL A 477 22.78 5.24 -32.12
C VAL A 477 23.78 4.62 -31.15
N THR A 478 24.56 5.45 -30.48
CA THR A 478 25.50 5.04 -29.41
C THR A 478 25.22 5.83 -28.15
N LEU A 479 25.14 5.17 -27.01
CA LEU A 479 24.92 5.81 -25.72
C LEU A 479 26.27 6.11 -25.04
N ASP A 480 26.42 7.36 -24.59
CA ASP A 480 27.62 7.84 -23.89
C ASP A 480 27.44 7.70 -22.36
N LYS A 481 26.24 8.01 -21.84
CA LYS A 481 25.94 7.95 -20.40
C LYS A 481 24.45 7.96 -20.07
N ILE A 482 24.12 7.48 -18.87
CA ILE A 482 22.81 7.63 -18.21
C ILE A 482 22.99 8.26 -16.83
N GLU A 483 22.09 9.18 -16.44
CA GLU A 483 22.18 9.89 -15.16
C GLU A 483 20.78 9.99 -14.53
N THR A 484 20.67 9.68 -13.24
CA THR A 484 19.48 9.97 -12.44
C THR A 484 19.34 11.48 -12.21
N VAL A 485 18.11 12.00 -12.22
CA VAL A 485 17.86 13.45 -12.17
C VAL A 485 16.98 13.87 -10.98
N GLY A 486 15.88 13.16 -10.71
CA GLY A 486 15.00 13.42 -9.56
C GLY A 486 13.59 12.81 -9.70
N ASP A 487 12.65 13.25 -8.86
CA ASP A 487 11.36 12.55 -8.65
C ASP A 487 10.48 12.37 -9.90
N TRP A 488 10.53 13.28 -10.87
CA TRP A 488 9.61 13.29 -12.01
C TRP A 488 10.27 12.98 -13.36
N VAL A 489 11.47 13.50 -13.61
CA VAL A 489 12.33 13.04 -14.70
C VAL A 489 13.26 12.02 -14.07
N ARG A 490 12.94 10.74 -14.24
CA ARG A 490 13.57 9.67 -13.46
C ARG A 490 15.06 9.59 -13.77
N PHE A 491 15.37 9.60 -15.06
CA PHE A 491 16.73 9.62 -15.57
C PHE A 491 16.77 10.34 -16.92
N LYS A 492 17.99 10.61 -17.38
CA LYS A 492 18.24 11.09 -18.73
C LYS A 492 19.30 10.22 -19.41
N VAL A 493 19.10 9.96 -20.69
CA VAL A 493 20.00 9.17 -21.54
C VAL A 493 20.68 10.11 -22.52
N SER A 494 22.01 10.09 -22.56
CA SER A 494 22.79 10.92 -23.49
C SER A 494 23.56 10.04 -24.46
N GLY A 495 23.56 10.44 -25.74
CA GLY A 495 24.22 9.67 -26.78
C GLY A 495 24.39 10.46 -28.06
N LYS A 496 24.72 9.74 -29.12
CA LYS A 496 24.90 10.29 -30.47
C LYS A 496 24.17 9.42 -31.47
N GLU A 497 23.57 10.09 -32.44
CA GLU A 497 23.07 9.45 -33.65
C GLU A 497 23.67 10.18 -34.85
N SER A 498 24.35 9.46 -35.74
CA SER A 498 24.95 10.07 -36.95
C SER A 498 25.75 11.36 -36.67
N ASN A 499 26.55 11.38 -35.59
CA ASN A 499 27.33 12.51 -35.05
C ASN A 499 26.55 13.70 -34.44
N LYS A 500 25.23 13.61 -34.27
CA LYS A 500 24.45 14.58 -33.51
C LYS A 500 24.25 14.10 -32.08
N SER A 501 24.65 14.89 -31.11
CA SER A 501 24.42 14.58 -29.70
C SER A 501 22.95 14.81 -29.31
N PHE A 502 22.41 13.90 -28.52
CA PHE A 502 21.09 14.03 -27.90
C PHE A 502 21.17 13.76 -26.39
N THR A 503 20.21 14.31 -25.67
CA THR A 503 19.93 14.03 -24.26
C THR A 503 18.43 13.89 -24.08
N ILE A 504 17.95 12.67 -23.83
CA ILE A 504 16.52 12.37 -23.68
C ILE A 504 16.22 12.31 -22.18
N GLY A 505 15.30 13.15 -21.71
CA GLY A 505 14.73 12.99 -20.36
C GLY A 505 13.60 11.98 -20.41
N VAL A 506 13.62 10.97 -19.54
CA VAL A 506 12.60 9.91 -19.52
C VAL A 506 11.77 10.00 -18.25
N SER A 507 10.45 9.98 -18.41
CA SER A 507 9.48 9.99 -17.31
C SER A 507 8.48 8.86 -17.49
N VAL A 508 8.46 7.91 -16.55
CA VAL A 508 7.41 6.90 -16.44
C VAL A 508 6.29 7.46 -15.57
N ILE A 509 5.07 7.54 -16.11
CA ILE A 509 3.91 8.10 -15.40
C ILE A 509 2.67 7.25 -15.68
N GLN A 510 2.32 6.34 -14.77
CA GLN A 510 1.15 5.46 -14.87
C GLN A 510 -0.03 5.91 -14.01
N GLN A 511 0.17 6.89 -13.11
CA GLN A 511 -0.90 7.41 -12.26
C GLN A 511 -2.09 7.94 -13.08
N LYS A 512 -3.31 7.69 -12.59
CA LYS A 512 -4.55 8.20 -13.19
C LYS A 512 -4.80 9.69 -12.89
N ASN A 513 -4.22 10.22 -11.81
CA ASN A 513 -4.43 11.61 -11.39
C ASN A 513 -3.84 12.61 -12.40
N ALA A 514 -4.70 13.44 -13.00
CA ALA A 514 -4.33 14.48 -13.97
C ALA A 514 -3.29 15.49 -13.44
N ALA A 515 -3.30 15.79 -12.14
CA ALA A 515 -2.31 16.68 -11.53
C ALA A 515 -0.90 16.09 -11.57
N SER A 516 -0.76 14.79 -11.31
CA SER A 516 0.52 14.07 -11.36
C SER A 516 1.04 13.97 -12.79
N VAL A 517 0.17 13.61 -13.75
CA VAL A 517 0.53 13.57 -15.18
C VAL A 517 0.97 14.96 -15.66
N GLY A 518 0.21 15.99 -15.30
CA GLY A 518 0.56 17.37 -15.60
C GLY A 518 1.90 17.77 -14.99
N ALA A 519 2.16 17.42 -13.72
CA ALA A 519 3.39 17.76 -13.01
C ALA A 519 4.64 17.11 -13.62
N GLY A 520 4.53 15.85 -14.08
CA GLY A 520 5.59 15.18 -14.80
C GLY A 520 5.84 15.80 -16.18
N LEU A 521 4.80 16.00 -16.99
CA LEU A 521 4.89 16.65 -18.30
C LEU A 521 5.45 18.07 -18.24
N LYS A 522 5.17 18.83 -17.16
CA LYS A 522 5.75 20.16 -16.95
C LYS A 522 7.27 20.11 -16.84
N ARG A 523 7.80 19.12 -16.13
CA ARG A 523 9.24 18.95 -15.93
C ARG A 523 9.89 18.35 -17.17
N LEU A 524 9.20 17.40 -17.81
CA LEU A 524 9.63 16.80 -19.06
C LEU A 524 9.75 17.83 -20.20
N THR A 525 8.99 18.93 -20.16
CA THR A 525 9.08 20.06 -21.11
C THR A 525 10.04 21.18 -20.69
N ASP A 526 10.76 21.06 -19.57
CA ASP A 526 11.72 22.06 -19.08
C ASP A 526 13.17 21.72 -19.48
N TYR A 527 13.42 21.72 -20.79
CA TYR A 527 14.69 21.27 -21.36
C TYR A 527 15.89 22.07 -20.87
N LYS A 528 15.72 23.38 -20.65
CA LYS A 528 16.81 24.25 -20.17
C LYS A 528 17.24 23.87 -18.76
N ARG A 529 16.29 23.60 -17.86
CA ARG A 529 16.59 23.22 -16.48
C ARG A 529 17.31 21.88 -16.39
N PHE A 530 16.89 20.91 -17.21
CA PHE A 530 17.38 19.54 -17.13
C PHE A 530 18.46 19.19 -18.18
N GLY A 531 18.80 20.13 -19.07
CA GLY A 531 19.81 19.94 -20.12
C GLY A 531 19.39 18.92 -21.17
N LEU A 532 18.09 18.89 -21.52
CA LEU A 532 17.52 17.92 -22.46
C LEU A 532 17.53 18.47 -23.89
N THR A 533 17.68 17.58 -24.86
CA THR A 533 17.37 17.86 -26.27
C THR A 533 15.94 17.46 -26.60
N ARG A 534 15.41 16.42 -25.94
CA ARG A 534 14.00 16.05 -25.98
C ARG A 534 13.52 15.35 -24.70
N GLY A 535 12.21 15.28 -24.51
CA GLY A 535 11.58 14.51 -23.42
C GLY A 535 10.78 13.34 -23.98
N CYS A 536 10.75 12.22 -23.24
CA CYS A 536 9.98 11.03 -23.55
C CYS A 536 9.08 10.65 -22.37
N LEU A 537 7.77 10.67 -22.60
CA LEU A 537 6.76 10.16 -21.69
C LEU A 537 6.61 8.66 -21.95
N VAL A 538 6.80 7.84 -20.94
CA VAL A 538 6.50 6.41 -20.99
C VAL A 538 5.20 6.17 -20.22
N ARG A 539 4.12 5.85 -20.95
CA ARG A 539 2.78 5.65 -20.37
C ARG A 539 1.95 4.68 -21.22
N SER A 540 1.12 3.87 -20.57
CA SER A 540 0.27 2.86 -21.24
C SER A 540 -0.87 3.52 -22.04
N LYS A 541 -1.24 2.96 -23.21
CA LYS A 541 -2.29 3.51 -24.10
C LYS A 541 -3.66 3.62 -23.42
N ASN A 542 -4.02 2.64 -22.59
CA ASN A 542 -5.29 2.62 -21.86
C ASN A 542 -5.39 3.68 -20.74
N LYS A 543 -4.30 4.37 -20.41
CA LYS A 543 -4.26 5.43 -19.41
C LYS A 543 -4.46 6.78 -20.08
N LYS A 544 -5.69 7.01 -20.54
CA LYS A 544 -6.03 8.17 -21.35
C LYS A 544 -5.78 9.50 -20.64
N ILE A 545 -5.63 10.56 -21.44
CA ILE A 545 -5.47 11.94 -20.95
C ILE A 545 -6.67 12.76 -21.44
N ASN A 546 -7.40 13.37 -20.51
CA ASN A 546 -8.52 14.25 -20.81
C ASN A 546 -8.06 15.46 -21.65
N LYS A 547 -8.71 15.68 -22.79
CA LYS A 547 -8.39 16.73 -23.78
C LYS A 547 -8.44 18.15 -23.22
N ASN A 548 -9.31 18.40 -22.25
CA ASN A 548 -9.49 19.71 -21.62
C ASN A 548 -8.46 19.98 -20.49
N SER A 549 -7.69 18.96 -20.09
CA SER A 549 -6.76 19.06 -18.97
C SER A 549 -5.50 19.87 -19.29
N GLN A 550 -4.87 20.41 -18.24
CA GLN A 550 -3.53 21.01 -18.34
C GLN A 550 -2.45 19.97 -18.72
N ALA A 551 -2.70 18.69 -18.45
CA ALA A 551 -1.81 17.61 -18.87
C ALA A 551 -1.80 17.49 -20.40
N TYR A 552 -2.98 17.49 -21.05
CA TYR A 552 -3.08 17.45 -22.51
C TYR A 552 -2.36 18.63 -23.18
N LYS A 553 -2.57 19.86 -22.72
CA LYS A 553 -1.84 21.05 -23.25
C LYS A 553 -0.32 20.91 -23.14
N ARG A 554 0.17 20.25 -22.08
CA ARG A 554 1.61 20.00 -21.89
C ARG A 554 2.10 18.84 -22.75
N LEU A 555 1.26 17.85 -23.01
CA LEU A 555 1.54 16.77 -23.97
C LEU A 555 1.65 17.34 -25.39
N GLU A 556 0.68 18.14 -25.85
CA GLU A 556 0.75 18.84 -27.15
C GLU A 556 2.01 19.68 -27.27
N LYS A 557 2.39 20.37 -26.18
CA LYS A 557 3.64 21.11 -26.14
C LYS A 557 4.86 20.18 -26.30
N LEU A 558 4.89 19.07 -25.58
CA LEU A 558 5.99 18.08 -25.63
C LEU A 558 6.17 17.53 -27.04
N THR A 559 5.09 17.08 -27.67
CA THR A 559 5.11 16.45 -29.01
C THR A 559 5.16 17.46 -30.16
N SER A 560 5.01 18.75 -29.88
CA SER A 560 5.14 19.79 -30.90
C SER A 560 6.49 19.73 -31.64
N LYS A 561 6.49 20.08 -32.93
CA LYS A 561 7.69 20.11 -33.78
C LYS A 561 8.87 20.91 -33.20
N ASN A 562 8.58 21.90 -32.35
CA ASN A 562 9.60 22.74 -31.73
C ASN A 562 10.29 22.08 -30.53
N MET A 563 9.59 21.17 -29.85
CA MET A 563 10.10 20.46 -28.67
C MET A 563 10.58 19.05 -29.02
N GLY A 564 10.04 18.42 -30.07
CA GLY A 564 10.50 17.11 -30.55
C GLY A 564 10.49 16.03 -29.47
N GLY A 565 9.56 16.11 -28.52
CA GLY A 565 9.35 15.07 -27.51
C GLY A 565 8.37 14.01 -28.00
N GLU A 566 8.22 12.97 -27.20
CA GLU A 566 7.50 11.75 -27.58
C GLU A 566 6.70 11.17 -26.43
N TRP A 567 5.62 10.47 -26.77
CA TRP A 567 4.96 9.54 -25.87
C TRP A 567 5.24 8.12 -26.37
N ALA A 568 6.19 7.44 -25.74
CA ALA A 568 6.46 6.03 -25.95
C ALA A 568 5.42 5.19 -25.19
N TYR A 569 4.70 4.34 -25.92
CA TYR A 569 3.66 3.51 -25.32
C TYR A 569 4.27 2.39 -24.50
N LEU A 570 3.82 2.27 -23.25
CA LEU A 570 4.20 1.15 -22.40
C LEU A 570 3.31 -0.06 -22.73
N GLU A 571 3.90 -1.09 -23.34
CA GLU A 571 3.25 -2.37 -23.59
C GLU A 571 3.84 -3.45 -22.66
N ALA A 572 2.98 -4.32 -22.13
CA ALA A 572 3.32 -5.30 -21.10
C ALA A 572 4.41 -6.27 -21.59
N GLU A 573 4.27 -6.71 -22.84
CA GLU A 573 5.14 -7.65 -23.53
C GLU A 573 6.55 -7.09 -23.74
N GLN A 574 6.70 -5.77 -23.83
CA GLN A 574 7.97 -5.11 -24.08
C GLN A 574 8.72 -4.77 -22.79
N ILE A 575 8.00 -4.37 -21.73
CA ILE A 575 8.63 -4.00 -20.46
C ILE A 575 8.90 -5.20 -19.55
N ARG A 576 8.03 -6.23 -19.56
CA ARG A 576 8.15 -7.41 -18.69
C ARG A 576 9.51 -8.12 -18.82
N PRO A 577 10.07 -8.34 -20.03
CA PRO A 577 11.40 -8.92 -20.16
C PRO A 577 12.48 -8.10 -19.44
N LEU A 578 12.45 -6.76 -19.53
CA LEU A 578 13.41 -5.90 -18.83
C LEU A 578 13.25 -5.96 -17.32
N ILE A 579 12.02 -6.02 -16.83
CA ILE A 579 11.73 -6.20 -15.39
C ILE A 579 12.29 -7.55 -14.91
N ASN A 580 12.14 -8.62 -15.69
CA ASN A 580 12.65 -9.93 -15.33
C ASN A 580 14.18 -9.94 -15.28
N LEU A 581 14.85 -9.36 -16.27
CA LEU A 581 16.32 -9.24 -16.27
C LEU A 581 16.82 -8.39 -15.11
N TYR A 582 16.16 -7.26 -14.83
CA TYR A 582 16.48 -6.42 -13.67
C TYR A 582 16.30 -7.18 -12.35
N THR A 583 15.23 -7.98 -12.24
CA THR A 583 14.98 -8.83 -11.07
C THR A 583 16.07 -9.88 -10.90
N VAL A 584 16.53 -10.52 -11.98
CA VAL A 584 17.66 -11.46 -11.92
C VAL A 584 18.94 -10.73 -11.52
N TYR A 585 19.19 -9.52 -12.03
CA TYR A 585 20.35 -8.71 -11.67
C TYR A 585 20.37 -8.35 -10.18
N GLN A 586 19.23 -7.94 -9.62
CA GLN A 586 19.12 -7.65 -8.19
C GLN A 586 19.31 -8.89 -7.31
N ASN A 587 19.00 -10.08 -7.83
CA ASN A 587 18.99 -11.32 -7.06
C ASN A 587 20.06 -12.33 -7.50
N GLY A 588 21.05 -11.91 -8.29
CA GLY A 588 22.04 -12.80 -8.92
C GLY A 588 22.79 -13.68 -7.91
N GLU A 589 23.10 -13.14 -6.74
CA GLU A 589 23.76 -13.87 -5.65
C GLU A 589 22.95 -15.09 -5.18
N SER A 590 21.61 -15.00 -5.19
CA SER A 590 20.73 -16.13 -4.83
C SER A 590 20.84 -17.31 -5.80
N TYR A 591 21.30 -17.03 -7.02
CA TYR A 591 21.55 -18.03 -8.07
C TYR A 591 23.05 -18.30 -8.25
N GLN A 592 23.90 -17.80 -7.35
CA GLN A 592 25.37 -17.90 -7.45
C GLN A 592 25.92 -17.29 -8.75
N LEU A 593 25.29 -16.20 -9.21
CA LEU A 593 25.72 -15.39 -10.34
C LEU A 593 26.32 -14.09 -9.85
N THR A 594 27.44 -13.70 -10.45
CA THR A 594 28.00 -12.36 -10.30
C THR A 594 27.19 -11.35 -11.11
N GLN A 595 27.23 -10.08 -10.73
CA GLN A 595 26.54 -9.02 -11.46
C GLN A 595 27.06 -8.91 -12.90
N GLU A 596 28.36 -9.08 -13.12
CA GLU A 596 28.98 -9.09 -14.44
C GLU A 596 28.42 -10.21 -15.33
N GLN A 597 28.24 -11.40 -14.79
CA GLN A 597 27.65 -12.53 -15.52
C GLN A 597 26.18 -12.25 -15.90
N VAL A 598 25.39 -11.72 -14.98
CA VAL A 598 23.98 -11.39 -15.29
C VAL A 598 23.91 -10.33 -16.38
N VAL A 599 24.76 -9.30 -16.31
CA VAL A 599 24.85 -8.25 -17.33
C VAL A 599 25.21 -8.86 -18.69
N GLU A 600 26.26 -9.70 -18.74
CA GLU A 600 26.71 -10.34 -19.98
C GLU A 600 25.60 -11.17 -20.63
N PHE A 601 24.92 -12.02 -19.85
CA PHE A 601 23.87 -12.89 -20.37
C PHE A 601 22.56 -12.16 -20.72
N SER A 602 22.33 -10.98 -20.13
CA SER A 602 21.15 -10.15 -20.42
C SER A 602 21.27 -9.37 -21.74
N LYS A 603 22.50 -9.14 -22.23
CA LYS A 603 22.76 -8.27 -23.39
C LYS A 603 21.92 -8.57 -24.64
N PRO A 604 21.77 -9.83 -25.10
CA PRO A 604 21.02 -10.10 -26.34
C PRO A 604 19.57 -9.61 -26.27
N GLN A 605 18.88 -9.84 -25.15
CA GLN A 605 17.48 -9.42 -24.96
C GLN A 605 17.35 -7.90 -24.81
N ILE A 606 18.33 -7.24 -24.20
CA ILE A 606 18.35 -5.78 -24.05
C ILE A 606 18.57 -5.10 -25.41
N LEU A 607 19.50 -5.59 -26.23
CA LEU A 607 19.80 -5.06 -27.56
C LEU A 607 18.58 -5.10 -28.50
N GLU A 608 17.74 -6.13 -28.36
CA GLU A 608 16.55 -6.35 -29.19
C GLU A 608 15.26 -5.79 -28.59
N ASN A 609 15.29 -5.16 -27.41
CA ASN A 609 14.09 -4.69 -26.75
C ASN A 609 13.38 -3.56 -27.53
N PRO A 610 12.11 -3.73 -27.94
CA PRO A 610 11.41 -2.73 -28.75
C PRO A 610 11.21 -1.38 -28.06
N LEU A 611 10.90 -1.39 -26.77
CA LEU A 611 10.63 -0.16 -26.01
C LEU A 611 11.89 0.71 -25.83
N LEU A 612 13.05 0.09 -25.56
CA LEU A 612 14.32 0.83 -25.50
C LEU A 612 14.65 1.48 -26.85
N ARG A 613 14.40 0.77 -27.95
CA ARG A 613 14.60 1.30 -29.31
C ARG A 613 13.64 2.43 -29.64
N GLU A 614 12.37 2.32 -29.26
CA GLU A 614 11.37 3.37 -29.45
C GLU A 614 11.70 4.64 -28.67
N ILE A 615 12.13 4.51 -27.41
CA ILE A 615 12.56 5.67 -26.63
C ILE A 615 13.75 6.38 -27.29
N LEU A 616 14.63 5.64 -27.99
CA LEU A 616 15.81 6.20 -28.67
C LEU A 616 15.54 6.71 -30.08
N SER A 617 14.46 6.30 -30.74
CA SER A 617 14.18 6.67 -32.13
C SER A 617 13.80 8.14 -32.29
N ASP A 618 13.77 8.61 -33.53
CA ASP A 618 13.23 9.93 -33.84
C ASP A 618 11.75 9.99 -33.45
N PRO A 619 11.30 11.05 -32.76
CA PRO A 619 9.93 11.18 -32.29
C PRO A 619 8.94 11.27 -33.46
N SER A 620 7.84 10.50 -33.39
CA SER A 620 6.76 10.59 -34.40
C SER A 620 6.09 11.98 -34.42
N GLY A 621 6.00 12.64 -33.25
CA GLY A 621 5.37 13.94 -33.07
C GLY A 621 3.83 13.91 -33.14
N GLU A 622 3.24 12.72 -33.24
CA GLU A 622 1.79 12.51 -33.32
C GLU A 622 1.24 12.04 -31.95
N ILE A 623 0.03 12.48 -31.62
CA ILE A 623 -0.72 11.98 -30.46
C ILE A 623 -1.82 11.09 -31.01
N ASP A 624 -1.84 9.83 -30.59
CA ASP A 624 -2.91 8.89 -30.92
C ASP A 624 -4.24 9.34 -30.28
N GLU A 625 -5.24 9.65 -31.11
CA GLU A 625 -6.55 10.12 -30.68
C GLU A 625 -7.28 9.10 -29.78
N GLU A 626 -7.01 7.79 -29.93
CA GLU A 626 -7.63 6.75 -29.10
C GLU A 626 -7.20 6.84 -27.62
N THR A 627 -6.07 7.49 -27.37
CA THR A 627 -5.50 7.71 -26.03
C THR A 627 -6.03 8.97 -25.33
N ILE A 628 -6.98 9.68 -25.96
CA ILE A 628 -7.59 10.89 -25.42
C ILE A 628 -9.03 10.60 -24.96
N GLU A 629 -9.42 11.19 -23.82
CA GLU A 629 -10.80 11.16 -23.31
C GLU A 629 -11.54 12.44 -23.74
N ASP A 630 -12.71 12.27 -24.35
CA ASP A 630 -13.71 13.32 -24.62
C ASP A 630 -14.85 13.18 -23.58
N GLU A 631 -15.30 14.28 -22.97
CA GLU A 631 -16.38 14.28 -21.97
C GLU A 631 -17.78 14.24 -22.61
N GLU A 632 -18.57 13.23 -22.24
CA GLU A 632 -20.04 13.35 -22.22
C GLU A 632 -20.47 14.17 -20.98
N MET A 633 -21.41 15.10 -21.20
CA MET A 633 -21.86 16.16 -20.30
C MET A 633 -22.27 15.73 -18.89
N PHE A 634 -21.74 16.42 -17.87
CA PHE A 634 -22.24 16.42 -16.48
C PHE A 634 -22.80 17.79 -16.03
N GLY A 635 -23.29 18.63 -16.95
CA GLY A 635 -23.63 20.03 -16.66
C GLY A 635 -25.11 20.39 -16.43
N ALA A 636 -26.02 19.46 -16.15
CA ALA A 636 -27.46 19.78 -16.21
C ALA A 636 -28.35 19.11 -15.15
N LEU A 637 -28.04 19.22 -13.86
CA LEU A 637 -28.95 18.71 -12.81
C LEU A 637 -29.15 19.59 -11.57
N PHE A 638 -28.60 20.81 -11.50
CA PHE A 638 -28.74 21.63 -10.30
C PHE A 638 -29.07 23.09 -10.61
N GLU A 639 -30.36 23.39 -10.72
CA GLU A 639 -30.91 24.69 -10.33
C GLU A 639 -31.82 24.49 -9.10
N GLU A 640 -31.68 25.41 -8.14
CA GLU A 640 -32.24 25.37 -6.79
C GLU A 640 -33.78 25.31 -6.73
N SER A 641 -34.33 24.72 -5.67
CA SER A 641 -35.24 25.47 -4.77
C SER A 641 -35.60 24.73 -3.47
N SER A 642 -35.91 25.55 -2.48
CA SER A 642 -36.20 25.29 -1.06
C SER A 642 -37.66 24.88 -0.76
N THR A 643 -37.84 24.21 0.40
CA THR A 643 -39.08 23.93 1.20
C THR A 643 -40.12 23.02 0.52
N ASP A 644 -40.64 21.95 1.12
CA ASP A 644 -41.32 21.81 2.42
C ASP A 644 -41.33 20.33 2.89
N ASP A 645 -41.45 20.09 4.20
CA ASP A 645 -41.53 18.77 4.82
C ASP A 645 -42.93 18.15 4.64
N THR A 646 -42.98 16.88 4.19
CA THR A 646 -43.86 15.76 4.65
C THR A 646 -44.16 14.77 3.50
N ALA A 647 -43.36 13.71 3.41
CA ALA A 647 -43.74 12.42 2.83
C ALA A 647 -42.84 11.33 3.45
N ASP A 648 -43.37 10.61 4.41
CA ASP A 648 -42.64 9.70 5.30
C ASP A 648 -42.58 8.27 4.72
N ASN A 649 -41.34 7.75 4.60
CA ASN A 649 -40.92 6.33 4.48
C ASN A 649 -40.62 5.65 3.13
N GLU A 650 -41.27 5.93 1.99
CA GLU A 650 -41.06 5.11 0.77
C GLU A 650 -39.61 5.09 0.21
N GLU A 651 -38.82 6.14 0.45
CA GLU A 651 -37.45 6.26 -0.10
C GLU A 651 -36.38 5.52 0.69
N LEU A 652 -36.60 5.36 1.99
CA LEU A 652 -35.74 4.50 2.81
C LEU A 652 -36.00 3.05 2.43
N ASP A 653 -37.24 2.71 2.06
CA ASP A 653 -37.58 1.36 1.62
C ASP A 653 -36.81 0.97 0.34
N ASP A 654 -36.57 1.88 -0.60
CA ASP A 654 -35.72 1.61 -1.79
C ASP A 654 -34.24 1.36 -1.45
N LEU A 655 -33.69 2.11 -0.48
CA LEU A 655 -32.32 1.92 -0.02
C LEU A 655 -32.18 0.56 0.70
N PHE A 656 -33.17 0.20 1.51
CA PHE A 656 -33.19 -1.03 2.30
C PHE A 656 -33.78 -2.25 1.57
N ALA A 657 -34.28 -2.09 0.34
CA ALA A 657 -34.88 -3.16 -0.44
C ALA A 657 -33.90 -4.33 -0.68
N VAL A 658 -34.34 -5.53 -0.31
CA VAL A 658 -33.67 -6.78 -0.67
C VAL A 658 -34.33 -7.26 -1.97
N GLU A 659 -33.57 -7.30 -3.06
CA GLU A 659 -34.05 -7.95 -4.29
C GLU A 659 -34.21 -9.46 -3.98
N ASP A 660 -35.47 -9.92 -3.90
CA ASP A 660 -35.77 -11.36 -3.90
C ASP A 660 -35.30 -11.93 -5.24
N ASN A 661 -34.17 -12.64 -5.23
CA ASN A 661 -33.73 -13.40 -6.40
C ASN A 661 -34.64 -14.63 -6.56
N GLU A 662 -35.45 -14.67 -7.62
CA GLU A 662 -35.84 -15.92 -8.28
C GLU A 662 -34.65 -16.57 -8.98
#